data_AF-A0A1V4JFI1-F1
#
_entry.id   AF-A0A1V4JFI1-F1
#
_cell.length_a   1.000
_cell.length_b   1.000
_cell.length_c   1.000
_cell.angle_alpha   90.00
_cell.angle_beta   90.00
_cell.angle_gamma   90.00
#
_symmetry.space_group_name_H-M   'P 1'
#
loop_
_entity.id
_entity.type
_entity.pdbx_description
1 polymer ?
#
loop_
_entity_poly.entity_id
_entity_poly.type
_entity_poly.pdbx_seq_one_letter_code
_entity_poly.pdbx_strand_id
1 'polypeptide(L)'
;MKLKEDKCTDEKDKCRATFGTGAKMNSDPHPPSSPSQPQLHLGRSQLNAAAVDDSENNQKSRPSSGDTATSSVPGYSHSREKAEKNEGMKEDPEVLFEELLERAKAGEPKAQTEVGKHFLRLAEEEDEELNNCSAVDWFILAAKQGRREAVKLLRRCLADRRGITSENEQEVKKLSSETDLERAVRKAALVMYWKLNPKKKKQLAVSELLENVGQVDNEDGEKQPGPVPKSVQKQRRMLERLVSSESKKFIALDDFVEITKKYAKGIIPSNLIVQEEEDDELAGKTPEELPLRLKVVKYPLHAIMEIKEYLIDIASKAGMHWLSTIVPTHHINALIFFFIISNLTIDFFAFIIPLVIFYLSFISMVICTLKVFQDILGVGIALMCLIHFIKWFVSLELMKIVVTLVLCTVPLLFRWWTKVNVSVVDVVKSLTRSSIVKLILVWITAVVLFCWFYVYRSEGMKVYNSTLTWNQYAFLCGPRSWKETNMARTQILCSHLEGHRVTWTGRFKYVRVTEIDNSAESAINMLPLFIGDWMRCLYGESYPLCDPKNVTLEEEELCRLKYLTKHNCHMKMFDRYKFEITVGMPFSSKNGTKSIEEDDITKDIVLKASNEFKKVLLNLRQGSIIEFSTILEGRLGSKWPVFELKAITCLNCMSKLLPAGRHVKIEHDWRSTVHKAIKFAFDFFFFPFLSAA
;
A
#
# COMPACT_ATOMS: atom_id res chain seq x y z
N MET A 1 -10.30 40.45 -31.45
CA MET A 1 -10.82 39.15 -31.90
C MET A 1 -10.58 39.03 -33.40
N LYS A 2 -11.45 39.59 -34.27
CA LYS A 2 -11.31 39.53 -35.75
C LYS A 2 -9.88 39.64 -36.28
N LEU A 3 -9.15 40.71 -35.93
CA LEU A 3 -7.74 40.94 -36.30
C LEU A 3 -6.71 39.82 -35.96
N LYS A 4 -7.09 38.78 -35.19
CA LYS A 4 -6.31 37.52 -35.04
C LYS A 4 -6.96 36.33 -35.78
N GLU A 5 -8.27 36.32 -35.93
CA GLU A 5 -9.02 35.31 -36.70
C GLU A 5 -8.71 35.46 -38.20
N ASP A 6 -8.74 36.69 -38.71
CA ASP A 6 -8.51 37.04 -40.12
C ASP A 6 -7.15 36.52 -40.62
N LYS A 7 -6.10 36.61 -39.78
CA LYS A 7 -4.72 36.22 -40.13
C LYS A 7 -4.55 34.70 -40.32
N CYS A 8 -5.17 33.89 -39.45
CA CYS A 8 -5.19 32.44 -39.62
C CYS A 8 -5.97 31.97 -40.85
N THR A 9 -6.91 32.77 -41.38
CA THR A 9 -7.61 32.46 -42.63
C THR A 9 -6.85 32.90 -43.88
N ASP A 10 -6.20 34.07 -43.86
CA ASP A 10 -5.49 34.64 -45.01
C ASP A 10 -4.25 33.79 -45.39
N GLU A 11 -3.52 33.28 -44.40
CA GLU A 11 -2.39 32.35 -44.62
C GLU A 11 -2.87 30.93 -45.04
N LYS A 12 -4.13 30.56 -44.76
CA LYS A 12 -4.69 29.24 -45.05
C LYS A 12 -4.97 29.03 -46.54
N ASP A 13 -5.48 30.04 -47.23
CA ASP A 13 -5.63 29.99 -48.70
C ASP A 13 -4.26 30.08 -49.42
N LYS A 14 -3.23 30.62 -48.77
CA LYS A 14 -1.83 30.58 -49.22
C LYS A 14 -1.26 29.15 -49.18
N CYS A 15 -1.49 28.40 -48.09
CA CYS A 15 -1.16 26.96 -48.03
C CYS A 15 -2.02 26.10 -48.98
N ARG A 16 -3.26 26.52 -49.27
CA ARG A 16 -4.15 25.85 -50.23
C ARG A 16 -3.65 25.92 -51.66
N ALA A 17 -2.87 26.94 -52.03
CA ALA A 17 -2.22 27.04 -53.33
C ALA A 17 -1.19 25.90 -53.57
N THR A 18 -0.64 25.30 -52.50
CA THR A 18 0.33 24.19 -52.59
C THR A 18 -0.33 22.83 -52.79
N PHE A 19 -1.66 22.71 -52.58
CA PHE A 19 -2.40 21.45 -52.65
C PHE A 19 -3.75 21.61 -53.38
N GLY A 20 -3.76 21.39 -54.69
CA GLY A 20 -4.98 21.40 -55.50
C GLY A 20 -5.96 20.26 -55.17
N THR A 21 -7.23 20.27 -55.60
CA THR A 21 -7.88 21.10 -56.64
C THR A 21 -9.41 21.19 -56.40
N GLY A 22 -10.09 22.12 -57.10
CA GLY A 22 -11.45 21.87 -57.62
C GLY A 22 -12.61 22.77 -57.14
N ALA A 23 -13.36 23.28 -58.14
CA ALA A 23 -14.73 23.81 -58.11
C ALA A 23 -15.06 25.10 -57.29
N LYS A 24 -15.50 26.14 -58.01
CA LYS A 24 -16.27 27.30 -57.51
C LYS A 24 -17.78 27.09 -57.72
N MET A 25 -18.61 27.78 -56.93
CA MET A 25 -19.88 28.37 -57.40
C MET A 25 -20.21 29.61 -56.53
N ASN A 26 -20.84 30.65 -57.09
CA ASN A 26 -21.04 31.97 -56.45
C ASN A 26 -22.51 32.20 -56.03
N SER A 27 -22.75 33.08 -55.04
CA SER A 27 -23.82 34.11 -55.08
C SER A 27 -23.76 35.09 -53.89
N ASP A 28 -24.06 36.36 -54.15
CA ASP A 28 -24.03 37.51 -53.21
C ASP A 28 -25.49 37.93 -52.80
N PRO A 29 -25.79 39.14 -52.25
CA PRO A 29 -25.63 39.48 -50.83
C PRO A 29 -26.86 40.20 -50.18
N HIS A 30 -26.63 40.78 -48.97
CA HIS A 30 -27.30 41.95 -48.34
C HIS A 30 -28.44 41.76 -47.28
N PRO A 31 -28.67 42.79 -46.39
CA PRO A 31 -29.28 42.68 -45.04
C PRO A 31 -30.53 43.62 -44.91
N PRO A 32 -30.89 44.33 -43.79
CA PRO A 32 -30.53 44.27 -42.36
C PRO A 32 -31.73 44.35 -41.37
N SER A 33 -31.47 44.40 -40.05
CA SER A 33 -31.85 45.53 -39.14
C SER A 33 -31.87 45.17 -37.64
N SER A 34 -31.65 46.18 -36.79
CA SER A 34 -31.89 46.20 -35.33
C SER A 34 -32.64 47.49 -34.96
N PRO A 35 -33.39 47.54 -33.84
CA PRO A 35 -32.86 47.99 -32.53
C PRO A 35 -33.39 47.07 -31.37
N SER A 36 -33.41 47.36 -30.05
CA SER A 36 -33.20 48.59 -29.25
C SER A 36 -32.69 48.28 -27.81
N GLN A 37 -32.43 49.35 -27.04
CA GLN A 37 -32.38 49.40 -25.55
C GLN A 37 -33.43 50.46 -25.07
N PRO A 38 -33.67 50.80 -23.76
CA PRO A 38 -32.68 50.96 -22.66
C PRO A 38 -33.10 50.74 -21.17
N GLN A 39 -32.10 50.64 -20.26
CA GLN A 39 -32.02 51.23 -18.88
C GLN A 39 -33.04 50.81 -17.76
N LEU A 40 -32.85 51.06 -16.43
CA LEU A 40 -31.80 51.70 -15.58
C LEU A 40 -31.88 51.27 -14.07
N HIS A 41 -30.91 51.75 -13.26
CA HIS A 41 -30.84 51.96 -11.78
C HIS A 41 -30.47 50.79 -10.80
N LEU A 42 -30.01 51.03 -9.54
CA LEU A 42 -28.96 51.94 -8.97
C LEU A 42 -28.78 51.72 -7.42
N GLY A 43 -27.55 51.71 -6.89
CA GLY A 43 -27.22 51.93 -5.44
C GLY A 43 -26.84 50.67 -4.61
N ARG A 44 -25.78 50.63 -3.77
CA ARG A 44 -25.45 51.31 -2.46
C ARG A 44 -26.17 50.68 -1.25
N SER A 45 -25.61 50.43 -0.04
CA SER A 45 -24.29 50.68 0.62
C SER A 45 -24.09 49.61 1.75
N GLN A 46 -22.92 49.01 2.04
CA GLN A 46 -21.74 49.45 2.85
C GLN A 46 -21.83 49.21 4.40
N LEU A 47 -20.66 48.99 5.07
CA LEU A 47 -20.35 49.03 6.54
C LEU A 47 -20.78 47.81 7.42
N ASN A 48 -20.02 47.35 8.45
CA ASN A 48 -18.58 47.49 8.73
C ASN A 48 -18.01 46.46 9.77
N ALA A 49 -16.68 46.56 9.98
CA ALA A 49 -15.72 46.04 11.00
C ALA A 49 -16.19 45.83 12.48
N ALA A 50 -15.39 45.39 13.47
CA ALA A 50 -13.92 45.27 13.68
C ALA A 50 -13.61 44.08 14.67
N ALA A 51 -12.45 43.84 15.32
CA ALA A 51 -11.17 44.55 15.55
C ALA A 51 -10.06 43.52 15.98
N VAL A 52 -8.76 43.61 15.63
CA VAL A 52 -7.64 44.47 16.18
C VAL A 52 -7.12 43.98 17.55
N ASP A 53 -5.82 43.95 17.93
CA ASP A 53 -4.43 44.00 17.35
C ASP A 53 -3.45 43.90 18.58
N ASP A 54 -2.10 43.82 18.58
CA ASP A 54 -0.94 43.48 17.69
C ASP A 54 0.34 43.46 18.62
N SER A 55 1.58 43.50 18.06
CA SER A 55 2.78 44.19 18.61
C SER A 55 3.75 43.37 19.52
N GLU A 56 5.09 43.56 19.50
CA GLU A 56 5.92 44.52 18.71
C GLU A 56 7.42 44.10 18.56
N ASN A 57 8.03 44.48 17.42
CA ASN A 57 9.43 44.96 17.21
C ASN A 57 10.68 44.16 17.71
N ASN A 58 11.95 44.43 17.36
CA ASN A 58 12.72 45.44 16.58
C ASN A 58 14.08 44.76 16.19
N GLN A 59 14.98 45.12 15.25
CA GLN A 59 15.19 46.09 14.14
C GLN A 59 16.20 45.37 13.16
N LYS A 60 17.16 45.80 12.31
CA LYS A 60 17.84 46.97 11.64
C LYS A 60 18.72 46.31 10.50
N SER A 61 19.34 46.85 9.43
CA SER A 61 19.59 48.18 8.82
C SER A 61 19.91 47.99 7.28
N ARG A 62 20.40 49.04 6.58
CA ARG A 62 21.02 49.04 5.20
C ARG A 62 22.44 49.73 5.29
N PRO A 63 23.22 50.13 4.23
CA PRO A 63 22.91 50.43 2.81
C PRO A 63 23.94 50.00 1.70
N SER A 64 23.59 50.27 0.42
CA SER A 64 24.46 50.59 -0.76
C SER A 64 25.59 49.62 -1.24
N SER A 65 26.14 49.69 -2.46
CA SER A 65 25.64 50.06 -3.83
C SER A 65 26.80 49.90 -4.85
N GLY A 66 26.55 49.39 -6.06
CA GLY A 66 27.54 49.40 -7.15
C GLY A 66 27.26 48.39 -8.28
N ASP A 67 27.49 48.80 -9.53
CA ASP A 67 27.09 48.09 -10.75
C ASP A 67 28.21 47.24 -11.38
N THR A 68 27.85 46.19 -12.13
CA THR A 68 28.27 45.88 -13.52
C THR A 68 27.66 44.52 -13.95
N ALA A 69 27.49 44.30 -15.26
CA ALA A 69 26.64 43.25 -15.83
C ALA A 69 27.32 41.88 -16.09
N THR A 70 26.48 40.86 -16.35
CA THR A 70 26.58 39.83 -17.43
C THR A 70 26.31 38.39 -16.96
N SER A 71 25.34 37.73 -17.63
CA SER A 71 25.12 36.27 -17.81
C SER A 71 25.37 35.29 -16.65
N SER A 72 24.32 34.57 -16.22
CA SER A 72 24.10 33.16 -16.63
C SER A 72 22.91 32.51 -15.89
N VAL A 73 22.28 31.50 -16.51
CA VAL A 73 21.14 30.75 -15.93
C VAL A 73 21.41 29.24 -16.00
N PRO A 74 21.48 28.54 -14.85
CA PRO A 74 21.18 27.11 -14.76
C PRO A 74 19.70 26.90 -14.39
N GLY A 75 19.04 25.80 -14.76
CA GLY A 75 19.51 24.71 -15.61
C GLY A 75 18.59 23.49 -15.54
N TYR A 76 17.99 23.14 -16.68
CA TYR A 76 17.40 21.84 -17.06
C TYR A 76 16.75 20.93 -16.00
N SER A 77 15.45 20.71 -16.16
CA SER A 77 14.80 19.44 -15.82
C SER A 77 15.13 18.38 -16.88
N HIS A 78 15.20 17.10 -16.50
CA HIS A 78 14.86 16.00 -17.41
C HIS A 78 14.52 14.71 -16.66
N SER A 79 13.32 14.17 -16.90
CA SER A 79 13.10 12.73 -16.82
C SER A 79 13.37 12.13 -18.21
N ARG A 80 14.17 11.07 -18.26
CA ARG A 80 14.68 10.47 -19.49
C ARG A 80 13.97 9.16 -19.79
N GLU A 81 13.13 9.13 -20.82
CA GLU A 81 12.60 7.88 -21.35
C GLU A 81 13.70 7.10 -22.09
N LYS A 82 13.55 5.78 -22.18
CA LYS A 82 14.67 4.86 -22.37
C LYS A 82 14.80 4.44 -23.85
N ALA A 83 15.79 5.00 -24.54
CA ALA A 83 16.20 4.50 -25.85
C ALA A 83 16.74 3.06 -25.75
N GLU A 84 16.33 2.20 -26.67
CA GLU A 84 16.93 0.89 -26.88
C GLU A 84 18.15 1.03 -27.80
N LYS A 85 19.24 0.32 -27.51
CA LYS A 85 20.41 0.28 -28.40
C LYS A 85 20.11 -0.65 -29.57
N ASN A 86 20.00 -0.08 -30.77
CA ASN A 86 20.59 -0.68 -31.96
C ASN A 86 21.84 0.15 -32.31
N GLU A 87 22.89 -0.52 -32.79
CA GLU A 87 24.09 0.12 -33.30
C GLU A 87 24.11 0.00 -34.82
N GLY A 88 24.00 1.13 -35.52
CA GLY A 88 23.99 1.17 -36.98
C GLY A 88 23.46 2.50 -37.51
N MET A 89 24.28 3.15 -38.34
CA MET A 89 24.03 4.41 -39.06
C MET A 89 23.74 5.67 -38.22
N LYS A 90 24.27 6.82 -38.68
CA LYS A 90 23.69 8.13 -38.39
C LYS A 90 22.75 8.45 -39.55
N GLU A 91 21.45 8.39 -39.33
CA GLU A 91 20.46 8.94 -40.25
C GLU A 91 20.14 10.38 -39.85
N ASP A 92 19.84 11.23 -40.84
CA ASP A 92 19.62 12.66 -40.61
C ASP A 92 18.29 12.93 -39.89
N PRO A 93 18.21 13.90 -38.97
CA PRO A 93 16.97 14.23 -38.27
C PRO A 93 15.81 14.61 -39.21
N GLU A 94 16.12 15.25 -40.35
CA GLU A 94 15.13 15.59 -41.38
C GLU A 94 14.61 14.35 -42.12
N VAL A 95 15.48 13.38 -42.44
CA VAL A 95 15.09 12.11 -43.07
C VAL A 95 14.17 11.31 -42.15
N LEU A 96 14.48 11.27 -40.85
CA LEU A 96 13.65 10.62 -39.83
C LEU A 96 12.29 11.31 -39.66
N PHE A 97 12.22 12.64 -39.81
CA PHE A 97 10.94 13.36 -39.77
C PHE A 97 10.09 13.11 -41.02
N GLU A 98 10.67 13.06 -42.22
CA GLU A 98 9.89 12.81 -43.44
C GLU A 98 9.34 11.38 -43.49
N GLU A 99 10.08 10.35 -43.00
CA GLU A 99 9.53 9.00 -42.84
C GLU A 99 8.33 8.98 -41.86
N LEU A 100 8.46 9.69 -40.73
CA LEU A 100 7.39 9.83 -39.75
C LEU A 100 6.17 10.58 -40.33
N LEU A 101 6.42 11.57 -41.19
CA LEU A 101 5.40 12.36 -41.87
C LEU A 101 4.67 11.54 -42.94
N GLU A 102 5.38 10.77 -43.77
CA GLU A 102 4.79 9.82 -44.72
C GLU A 102 3.93 8.75 -44.01
N ARG A 103 4.36 8.25 -42.86
CA ARG A 103 3.53 7.33 -42.05
C ARG A 103 2.30 7.99 -41.43
N ALA A 104 2.38 9.29 -41.10
CA ALA A 104 1.23 10.06 -40.65
C ALA A 104 0.24 10.36 -41.80
N LYS A 105 0.75 10.72 -42.98
CA LYS A 105 0.01 10.88 -44.26
C LYS A 105 -0.68 9.55 -44.65
N ALA A 106 0.01 8.43 -44.53
CA ALA A 106 -0.51 7.07 -44.75
C ALA A 106 -1.56 6.62 -43.71
N GLY A 107 -1.77 7.40 -42.64
CA GLY A 107 -2.87 7.22 -41.70
C GLY A 107 -2.50 6.56 -40.37
N GLU A 108 -1.23 6.31 -40.04
CA GLU A 108 -0.87 5.65 -38.77
C GLU A 108 -1.21 6.56 -37.56
N PRO A 109 -2.19 6.22 -36.69
CA PRO A 109 -2.63 7.13 -35.62
C PRO A 109 -1.61 7.34 -34.50
N LYS A 110 -0.55 6.53 -34.46
CA LYS A 110 0.63 6.79 -33.62
C LYS A 110 1.51 7.86 -34.29
N ALA A 111 1.92 7.68 -35.54
CA ALA A 111 2.71 8.67 -36.28
C ALA A 111 2.02 10.04 -36.30
N GLN A 112 0.72 10.11 -36.59
CA GLN A 112 -0.08 11.34 -36.52
C GLN A 112 0.01 12.05 -35.15
N THR A 113 0.10 11.29 -34.04
CA THR A 113 0.28 11.88 -32.70
C THR A 113 1.69 12.42 -32.49
N GLU A 114 2.72 11.77 -33.05
CA GLU A 114 4.11 12.21 -32.91
C GLU A 114 4.44 13.40 -33.85
N VAL A 115 3.85 13.45 -35.05
CA VAL A 115 3.90 14.63 -35.94
C VAL A 115 3.21 15.83 -35.30
N GLY A 116 2.02 15.68 -34.70
CA GLY A 116 1.39 16.76 -33.95
C GLY A 116 2.24 17.28 -32.78
N LYS A 117 2.98 16.41 -32.08
CA LYS A 117 3.99 16.80 -31.07
C LYS A 117 5.26 17.42 -31.66
N HIS A 118 5.54 17.21 -32.95
CA HIS A 118 6.62 17.92 -33.64
C HIS A 118 6.20 19.36 -33.89
N PHE A 119 5.01 19.57 -34.46
CA PHE A 119 4.44 20.90 -34.67
C PHE A 119 4.23 21.68 -33.36
N LEU A 120 3.82 21.04 -32.25
CA LEU A 120 3.79 21.72 -30.94
C LEU A 120 5.16 22.19 -30.42
N ARG A 121 6.27 21.58 -30.85
CA ARG A 121 7.63 22.02 -30.48
C ARG A 121 8.15 23.08 -31.43
N LEU A 122 7.92 22.91 -32.75
CA LEU A 122 8.18 23.96 -33.73
C LEU A 122 7.46 25.26 -33.34
N ALA A 123 6.22 25.19 -32.84
CA ALA A 123 5.48 26.36 -32.35
C ALA A 123 6.11 27.10 -31.15
N GLU A 124 7.15 26.56 -30.51
CA GLU A 124 7.92 27.22 -29.45
C GLU A 124 9.19 27.93 -30.00
N GLU A 125 9.52 27.73 -31.29
CA GLU A 125 10.73 28.21 -31.98
C GLU A 125 10.41 29.04 -33.25
N GLU A 126 9.43 28.62 -34.04
CA GLU A 126 8.98 29.22 -35.32
C GLU A 126 7.44 29.26 -35.41
N ASP A 127 6.88 30.29 -36.07
CA ASP A 127 5.44 30.54 -36.34
C ASP A 127 4.44 29.83 -35.38
N GLU A 128 4.29 30.40 -34.18
CA GLU A 128 3.41 29.88 -33.13
C GLU A 128 1.97 29.65 -33.64
N GLU A 129 1.43 30.54 -34.46
CA GLU A 129 0.02 30.49 -34.87
C GLU A 129 -0.20 29.38 -35.92
N LEU A 130 0.66 29.26 -36.93
CA LEU A 130 0.58 28.20 -37.96
C LEU A 130 0.90 26.81 -37.39
N ASN A 131 1.96 26.70 -36.59
CA ASN A 131 2.42 25.42 -36.07
C ASN A 131 1.47 24.85 -35.00
N ASN A 132 0.88 25.68 -34.12
CA ASN A 132 -0.16 25.20 -33.20
C ASN A 132 -1.43 24.73 -33.94
N CYS A 133 -1.85 25.42 -35.02
CA CYS A 133 -3.00 24.97 -35.82
C CYS A 133 -2.71 23.61 -36.49
N SER A 134 -1.54 23.49 -37.13
CA SER A 134 -1.07 22.24 -37.76
C SER A 134 -1.02 21.07 -36.76
N ALA A 135 -0.56 21.33 -35.53
CA ALA A 135 -0.56 20.33 -34.46
C ALA A 135 -1.96 19.84 -34.08
N VAL A 136 -2.93 20.77 -33.94
CA VAL A 136 -4.32 20.43 -33.59
C VAL A 136 -4.97 19.57 -34.68
N ASP A 137 -4.77 19.88 -35.95
CA ASP A 137 -5.35 19.11 -37.05
C ASP A 137 -4.78 17.67 -37.10
N TRP A 138 -3.48 17.48 -36.88
CA TRP A 138 -2.89 16.14 -36.72
C TRP A 138 -3.44 15.39 -35.50
N PHE A 139 -3.69 16.06 -34.37
CA PHE A 139 -4.34 15.44 -33.21
C PHE A 139 -5.82 15.11 -33.45
N ILE A 140 -6.55 15.91 -34.25
CA ILE A 140 -7.93 15.61 -34.68
C ILE A 140 -7.95 14.30 -35.47
N LEU A 141 -7.05 14.14 -36.46
CA LEU A 141 -6.94 12.90 -37.24
C LEU A 141 -6.67 11.68 -36.35
N ALA A 142 -5.71 11.76 -35.43
CA ALA A 142 -5.42 10.67 -34.49
C ALA A 142 -6.57 10.41 -33.49
N ALA A 143 -7.29 11.45 -33.04
CA ALA A 143 -8.43 11.33 -32.14
C ALA A 143 -9.68 10.75 -32.82
N LYS A 144 -9.90 11.03 -34.12
CA LYS A 144 -10.89 10.34 -34.96
C LYS A 144 -10.62 8.83 -35.06
N GLN A 145 -9.36 8.39 -34.95
CA GLN A 145 -9.00 6.97 -34.82
C GLN A 145 -9.06 6.44 -33.36
N GLY A 146 -9.57 7.23 -32.41
CA GLY A 146 -9.72 6.85 -31.01
C GLY A 146 -8.40 6.76 -30.23
N ARG A 147 -7.33 7.43 -30.67
CA ARG A 147 -6.04 7.46 -29.98
C ARG A 147 -6.15 8.25 -28.67
N ARG A 148 -6.06 7.57 -27.51
CA ARG A 148 -6.23 8.16 -26.18
C ARG A 148 -5.29 9.35 -25.91
N GLU A 149 -4.05 9.27 -26.37
CA GLU A 149 -3.05 10.32 -26.15
C GLU A 149 -3.33 11.58 -26.98
N ALA A 150 -3.79 11.44 -28.23
CA ALA A 150 -4.23 12.58 -29.03
C ALA A 150 -5.43 13.30 -28.38
N VAL A 151 -6.39 12.55 -27.80
CA VAL A 151 -7.51 13.13 -27.04
C VAL A 151 -7.05 13.89 -25.79
N LYS A 152 -5.97 13.46 -25.11
CA LYS A 152 -5.36 14.24 -24.01
C LYS A 152 -4.72 15.53 -24.53
N LEU A 153 -4.00 15.46 -25.65
CA LEU A 153 -3.33 16.62 -26.24
C LEU A 153 -4.36 17.65 -26.75
N LEU A 154 -5.45 17.21 -27.40
CA LEU A 154 -6.59 18.06 -27.76
C LEU A 154 -7.22 18.77 -26.56
N ARG A 155 -7.38 18.10 -25.40
CA ARG A 155 -7.85 18.77 -24.17
C ARG A 155 -6.90 19.88 -23.72
N ARG A 156 -5.58 19.66 -23.86
CA ARG A 156 -4.56 20.66 -23.52
C ARG A 156 -4.60 21.83 -24.49
N CYS A 157 -4.59 21.60 -25.80
CA CYS A 157 -4.76 22.64 -26.81
C CYS A 157 -6.06 23.45 -26.61
N LEU A 158 -7.17 22.79 -26.25
CA LEU A 158 -8.45 23.44 -25.98
C LEU A 158 -8.42 24.32 -24.71
N ALA A 159 -7.74 23.87 -23.66
CA ALA A 159 -7.59 24.63 -22.41
C ALA A 159 -6.59 25.79 -22.55
N ASP A 160 -5.43 25.53 -23.15
CA ASP A 160 -4.37 26.50 -23.45
C ASP A 160 -4.76 27.47 -24.58
N ARG A 161 -5.90 27.22 -25.26
CA ARG A 161 -6.39 27.91 -26.48
C ARG A 161 -5.46 27.89 -27.70
N ARG A 162 -4.39 27.10 -27.67
CA ARG A 162 -3.42 26.94 -28.77
C ARG A 162 -3.98 26.13 -29.94
N GLY A 163 -3.92 26.68 -31.15
CA GLY A 163 -4.33 26.02 -32.40
C GLY A 163 -5.85 25.85 -32.59
N ILE A 164 -6.65 26.50 -31.74
CA ILE A 164 -8.12 26.39 -31.76
C ILE A 164 -8.70 27.48 -32.64
N THR A 165 -9.26 27.08 -33.78
CA THR A 165 -9.93 27.96 -34.76
C THR A 165 -11.45 27.85 -34.65
N SER A 166 -12.19 28.82 -35.19
CA SER A 166 -13.66 28.79 -35.24
C SER A 166 -14.20 27.56 -36.00
N GLU A 167 -13.47 27.08 -37.00
CA GLU A 167 -13.77 25.85 -37.74
C GLU A 167 -13.54 24.59 -36.88
N ASN A 168 -12.37 24.46 -36.23
CA ASN A 168 -12.00 23.21 -35.55
C ASN A 168 -12.55 23.11 -34.10
N GLU A 169 -12.93 24.21 -33.45
CA GLU A 169 -13.31 24.22 -32.03
C GLU A 169 -14.47 23.26 -31.71
N GLN A 170 -15.49 23.17 -32.58
CA GLN A 170 -16.63 22.26 -32.38
C GLN A 170 -16.21 20.79 -32.41
N GLU A 171 -15.32 20.43 -33.34
CA GLU A 171 -14.80 19.07 -33.48
C GLU A 171 -13.85 18.74 -32.32
N VAL A 172 -12.94 19.64 -31.96
CA VAL A 172 -12.06 19.48 -30.78
C VAL A 172 -12.90 19.27 -29.51
N LYS A 173 -13.97 20.05 -29.29
CA LYS A 173 -14.92 19.84 -28.18
C LYS A 173 -15.64 18.49 -28.25
N LYS A 174 -16.12 18.07 -29.43
CA LYS A 174 -16.79 16.77 -29.63
C LYS A 174 -15.85 15.59 -29.35
N LEU A 175 -14.58 15.70 -29.71
CA LEU A 175 -13.55 14.67 -29.51
C LEU A 175 -12.95 14.66 -28.09
N SER A 176 -12.76 15.84 -27.48
CA SER A 176 -12.15 15.99 -26.16
C SER A 176 -13.06 15.49 -25.03
N SER A 177 -14.38 15.67 -25.19
CA SER A 177 -15.41 15.31 -24.20
C SER A 177 -15.80 13.83 -24.19
N GLU A 178 -15.34 13.02 -25.15
CA GLU A 178 -15.77 11.61 -25.25
C GLU A 178 -15.29 10.75 -24.08
N THR A 179 -16.23 9.96 -23.57
CA THR A 179 -15.99 8.95 -22.53
C THR A 179 -15.14 7.79 -23.08
N ASP A 180 -14.55 7.01 -22.18
CA ASP A 180 -13.73 5.84 -22.58
C ASP A 180 -14.58 4.75 -23.26
N LEU A 181 -15.89 4.64 -22.92
CA LEU A 181 -16.85 3.78 -23.63
C LEU A 181 -17.09 4.27 -25.06
N GLU A 182 -17.42 5.55 -25.25
CA GLU A 182 -17.70 6.12 -26.59
C GLU A 182 -16.50 5.94 -27.54
N ARG A 183 -15.29 6.11 -27.01
CA ARG A 183 -14.04 5.94 -27.77
C ARG A 183 -13.75 4.48 -28.11
N ALA A 184 -14.18 3.53 -27.28
CA ALA A 184 -14.12 2.10 -27.59
C ALA A 184 -15.16 1.72 -28.67
N VAL A 185 -16.39 2.22 -28.54
CA VAL A 185 -17.46 2.04 -29.53
C VAL A 185 -17.04 2.60 -30.90
N ARG A 186 -16.44 3.80 -30.95
CA ARG A 186 -15.87 4.35 -32.20
C ARG A 186 -14.87 3.38 -32.83
N LYS A 187 -13.93 2.82 -32.08
CA LYS A 187 -12.94 1.87 -32.63
C LYS A 187 -13.59 0.62 -33.21
N ALA A 188 -14.56 0.05 -32.52
CA ALA A 188 -15.32 -1.09 -33.03
C ALA A 188 -16.07 -0.72 -34.33
N ALA A 189 -16.74 0.43 -34.34
CA ALA A 189 -17.45 0.94 -35.52
C ALA A 189 -16.53 1.23 -36.72
N LEU A 190 -15.34 1.78 -36.50
CA LEU A 190 -14.32 1.97 -37.54
C LEU A 190 -13.89 0.64 -38.18
N VAL A 191 -13.54 -0.36 -37.35
CA VAL A 191 -13.13 -1.70 -37.82
C VAL A 191 -14.28 -2.39 -38.57
N MET A 192 -15.51 -2.31 -38.03
CA MET A 192 -16.70 -2.89 -38.65
C MET A 192 -17.05 -2.21 -39.98
N TYR A 193 -17.02 -0.87 -40.06
CA TYR A 193 -17.28 -0.14 -41.30
C TYR A 193 -16.27 -0.50 -42.40
N TRP A 194 -14.97 -0.56 -42.08
CA TRP A 194 -13.96 -0.92 -43.10
C TRP A 194 -14.01 -2.40 -43.51
N LYS A 195 -14.38 -3.34 -42.61
CA LYS A 195 -14.72 -4.73 -43.02
C LYS A 195 -15.93 -4.77 -43.96
N LEU A 196 -16.98 -3.97 -43.69
CA LEU A 196 -18.17 -3.86 -44.54
C LEU A 196 -17.98 -2.97 -45.78
N ASN A 197 -16.83 -2.31 -45.92
CA ASN A 197 -16.47 -1.40 -47.02
C ASN A 197 -15.07 -1.74 -47.58
N PRO A 198 -14.84 -2.97 -48.08
CA PRO A 198 -13.52 -3.41 -48.53
C PRO A 198 -12.98 -2.58 -49.70
N LYS A 199 -13.87 -1.99 -50.52
CA LYS A 199 -13.55 -1.08 -51.62
C LYS A 199 -13.21 0.35 -51.15
N LYS A 200 -13.17 0.61 -49.84
CA LYS A 200 -12.86 1.90 -49.19
C LYS A 200 -13.60 3.12 -49.77
N LYS A 201 -14.88 2.96 -50.13
CA LYS A 201 -15.69 4.06 -50.69
C LYS A 201 -15.91 5.17 -49.64
N LYS A 202 -15.82 6.45 -50.06
CA LYS A 202 -16.07 7.61 -49.17
C LYS A 202 -17.46 7.61 -48.55
N GLN A 203 -18.46 7.12 -49.30
CA GLN A 203 -19.81 6.83 -48.83
C GLN A 203 -20.22 5.46 -49.38
N LEU A 204 -20.97 4.69 -48.60
CA LEU A 204 -21.44 3.36 -48.96
C LEU A 204 -22.97 3.31 -48.96
N ALA A 205 -23.58 2.64 -49.96
CA ALA A 205 -25.03 2.49 -50.02
C ALA A 205 -25.52 1.51 -48.93
N VAL A 206 -26.69 1.76 -48.34
CA VAL A 206 -27.28 0.89 -47.30
C VAL A 206 -27.38 -0.56 -47.78
N SER A 207 -27.79 -0.77 -49.04
CA SER A 207 -27.90 -2.10 -49.65
C SER A 207 -26.55 -2.82 -49.79
N GLU A 208 -25.50 -2.12 -50.24
CA GLU A 208 -24.16 -2.71 -50.40
C GLU A 208 -23.51 -3.02 -49.03
N LEU A 209 -23.77 -2.18 -48.01
CA LEU A 209 -23.37 -2.47 -46.63
C LEU A 209 -24.03 -3.78 -46.12
N LEU A 210 -25.33 -3.96 -46.38
CA LEU A 210 -26.10 -5.13 -45.94
C LEU A 210 -25.79 -6.41 -46.72
N GLU A 211 -25.33 -6.30 -47.97
CA GLU A 211 -24.80 -7.42 -48.76
C GLU A 211 -23.42 -7.88 -48.24
N ASN A 212 -22.55 -6.93 -47.86
CA ASN A 212 -21.21 -7.23 -47.35
C ASN A 212 -21.20 -7.89 -45.96
N VAL A 213 -22.32 -7.90 -45.21
CA VAL A 213 -22.44 -8.61 -43.92
C VAL A 213 -22.09 -10.09 -44.04
N GLY A 214 -22.52 -10.74 -45.13
CA GLY A 214 -22.21 -12.16 -45.38
C GLY A 214 -20.76 -12.46 -45.76
N GLN A 215 -19.90 -11.44 -45.83
CA GLN A 215 -18.48 -11.53 -46.19
C GLN A 215 -17.55 -11.15 -45.01
N VAL A 216 -18.11 -10.88 -43.82
CA VAL A 216 -17.33 -10.40 -42.65
C VAL A 216 -16.53 -11.52 -41.95
N ASP A 217 -17.06 -12.75 -41.98
CA ASP A 217 -16.56 -13.92 -41.24
C ASP A 217 -15.84 -14.96 -42.12
N ASN A 218 -15.86 -14.80 -43.46
CA ASN A 218 -15.13 -15.68 -44.39
C ASN A 218 -13.77 -15.05 -44.72
N GLU A 219 -12.67 -15.62 -44.22
CA GLU A 219 -11.31 -15.17 -44.58
C GLU A 219 -10.77 -15.82 -45.86
N ASP A 220 -11.43 -16.87 -46.37
CA ASP A 220 -11.12 -17.54 -47.66
C ASP A 220 -12.18 -17.27 -48.74
N GLY A 221 -11.72 -17.07 -49.98
CA GLY A 221 -12.46 -16.38 -51.04
C GLY A 221 -13.41 -17.21 -51.92
N GLU A 222 -14.03 -18.29 -51.43
CA GLU A 222 -14.97 -19.09 -52.23
C GLU A 222 -16.45 -18.69 -52.06
N LYS A 223 -17.11 -18.35 -53.18
CA LYS A 223 -18.56 -18.14 -53.23
C LYS A 223 -19.31 -19.47 -53.39
N GLN A 224 -19.59 -20.17 -52.30
CA GLN A 224 -20.50 -21.32 -52.35
C GLN A 224 -21.97 -20.87 -52.46
N PRO A 225 -22.74 -21.34 -53.46
CA PRO A 225 -24.14 -20.97 -53.62
C PRO A 225 -25.04 -21.78 -52.69
N GLY A 226 -25.34 -21.23 -51.51
CA GLY A 226 -26.24 -21.83 -50.52
C GLY A 226 -27.12 -20.79 -49.82
N PRO A 227 -28.20 -21.20 -49.14
CA PRO A 227 -29.02 -20.30 -48.34
C PRO A 227 -28.20 -19.69 -47.20
N VAL A 228 -28.21 -18.36 -47.11
CA VAL A 228 -27.45 -17.58 -46.11
C VAL A 228 -27.78 -18.09 -44.69
N PRO A 229 -26.77 -18.41 -43.84
CA PRO A 229 -27.02 -18.98 -42.50
C PRO A 229 -27.99 -18.17 -41.64
N LYS A 230 -28.84 -18.83 -40.83
CA LYS A 230 -29.82 -18.17 -39.93
C LYS A 230 -29.15 -17.09 -39.04
N SER A 231 -27.90 -17.31 -38.61
CA SER A 231 -27.06 -16.34 -37.88
C SER A 231 -26.77 -15.06 -38.66
N VAL A 232 -26.25 -15.19 -39.89
CA VAL A 232 -25.94 -14.07 -40.80
C VAL A 232 -27.22 -13.32 -41.21
N GLN A 233 -28.35 -14.03 -41.36
CA GLN A 233 -29.65 -13.37 -41.55
C GLN A 233 -30.05 -12.52 -40.33
N LYS A 234 -29.85 -13.02 -39.09
CA LYS A 234 -30.17 -12.26 -37.86
C LYS A 234 -29.22 -11.05 -37.69
N GLN A 235 -27.93 -11.20 -37.99
CA GLN A 235 -26.97 -10.08 -38.06
C GLN A 235 -27.39 -9.02 -39.09
N ARG A 236 -27.76 -9.43 -40.32
CA ARG A 236 -28.20 -8.53 -41.39
C ARG A 236 -29.47 -7.76 -41.00
N ARG A 237 -30.50 -8.44 -40.48
CA ARG A 237 -31.73 -7.80 -39.97
C ARG A 237 -31.44 -6.80 -38.84
N MET A 238 -30.50 -7.11 -37.95
CA MET A 238 -30.09 -6.21 -36.87
C MET A 238 -29.38 -4.96 -37.43
N LEU A 239 -28.43 -5.14 -38.35
CA LEU A 239 -27.73 -4.01 -38.99
C LEU A 239 -28.67 -3.15 -39.84
N GLU A 240 -29.63 -3.76 -40.52
CA GLU A 240 -30.66 -3.07 -41.29
C GLU A 240 -31.54 -2.18 -40.40
N ARG A 241 -32.02 -2.68 -39.24
CA ARG A 241 -32.79 -1.89 -38.28
C ARG A 241 -31.96 -0.78 -37.61
N LEU A 242 -30.65 -0.97 -37.44
CA LEU A 242 -29.73 0.06 -36.95
C LEU A 242 -29.54 1.18 -37.98
N VAL A 243 -29.24 0.80 -39.22
CA VAL A 243 -28.77 1.72 -40.28
C VAL A 243 -29.94 2.45 -40.96
N SER A 244 -31.04 1.76 -41.24
CA SER A 244 -32.26 2.34 -41.83
C SER A 244 -33.06 3.21 -40.83
N SER A 245 -32.45 3.60 -39.71
CA SER A 245 -33.01 4.55 -38.74
C SER A 245 -32.75 6.02 -39.12
N GLU A 246 -31.72 6.30 -39.92
CA GLU A 246 -31.51 7.61 -40.55
C GLU A 246 -31.97 7.56 -42.01
N SER A 247 -32.61 8.63 -42.51
CA SER A 247 -33.25 8.69 -43.83
C SER A 247 -32.29 8.76 -45.04
N LYS A 248 -31.01 8.44 -44.84
CA LYS A 248 -29.94 8.55 -45.84
C LYS A 248 -29.81 7.24 -46.63
N LYS A 249 -29.82 7.32 -47.97
CA LYS A 249 -29.55 6.17 -48.85
C LYS A 249 -28.07 5.74 -48.86
N PHE A 250 -27.19 6.61 -48.39
CA PHE A 250 -25.75 6.43 -48.31
C PHE A 250 -25.26 6.80 -46.91
N ILE A 251 -24.20 6.14 -46.46
CA ILE A 251 -23.66 6.25 -45.10
C ILE A 251 -22.18 6.63 -45.23
N ALA A 252 -21.75 7.67 -44.52
CA ALA A 252 -20.34 7.97 -44.33
C ALA A 252 -19.77 7.29 -43.08
N LEU A 253 -18.43 7.28 -42.95
CA LEU A 253 -17.74 6.71 -41.78
C LEU A 253 -18.25 7.30 -40.45
N ASP A 254 -18.39 8.62 -40.38
CA ASP A 254 -18.83 9.32 -39.18
C ASP A 254 -20.32 9.10 -38.87
N ASP A 255 -21.18 8.93 -39.89
CA ASP A 255 -22.59 8.55 -39.71
C ASP A 255 -22.68 7.18 -39.03
N PHE A 256 -21.93 6.19 -39.53
CA PHE A 256 -21.92 4.84 -39.00
C PHE A 256 -21.38 4.79 -37.56
N VAL A 257 -20.32 5.54 -37.28
CA VAL A 257 -19.78 5.73 -35.92
C VAL A 257 -20.83 6.35 -35.01
N GLU A 258 -21.58 7.36 -35.46
CA GLU A 258 -22.58 8.02 -34.62
C GLU A 258 -23.84 7.18 -34.41
N ILE A 259 -24.33 6.45 -35.41
CA ILE A 259 -25.42 5.46 -35.26
C ILE A 259 -25.03 4.38 -34.23
N THR A 260 -23.83 3.83 -34.36
CA THR A 260 -23.33 2.83 -33.40
C THR A 260 -23.17 3.42 -31.99
N LYS A 261 -22.73 4.69 -31.88
CA LYS A 261 -22.62 5.44 -30.62
C LYS A 261 -23.99 5.75 -29.98
N LYS A 262 -25.03 6.02 -30.77
CA LYS A 262 -26.42 6.17 -30.30
C LYS A 262 -26.94 4.84 -29.74
N TYR A 263 -26.80 3.75 -30.49
CA TYR A 263 -27.24 2.41 -30.06
C TYR A 263 -26.54 1.94 -28.78
N ALA A 264 -25.21 2.12 -28.67
CA ALA A 264 -24.44 1.75 -27.48
C ALA A 264 -24.79 2.55 -26.21
N LYS A 265 -25.55 3.66 -26.35
CA LYS A 265 -26.15 4.42 -25.23
C LYS A 265 -27.58 3.97 -24.87
N GLY A 266 -28.10 2.92 -25.50
CA GLY A 266 -29.49 2.48 -25.33
C GLY A 266 -30.51 3.30 -26.12
N ILE A 267 -30.07 4.17 -27.05
CA ILE A 267 -30.97 4.90 -27.95
C ILE A 267 -31.32 3.94 -29.11
N ILE A 268 -32.36 3.14 -28.91
CA ILE A 268 -32.83 2.13 -29.86
C ILE A 268 -33.79 2.79 -30.87
N PRO A 269 -33.62 2.59 -32.19
CA PRO A 269 -34.57 3.05 -33.20
C PRO A 269 -35.98 2.46 -33.00
N SER A 270 -37.03 3.26 -33.17
CA SER A 270 -38.43 2.85 -32.97
C SER A 270 -38.84 1.59 -33.75
N ASN A 271 -38.23 1.39 -34.93
CA ASN A 271 -38.49 0.26 -35.83
C ASN A 271 -37.92 -1.09 -35.34
N LEU A 272 -37.30 -1.13 -34.15
CA LEU A 272 -36.83 -2.38 -33.54
C LEU A 272 -37.91 -3.12 -32.75
N ILE A 273 -39.10 -2.50 -32.55
CA ILE A 273 -40.20 -2.98 -31.68
C ILE A 273 -41.38 -3.49 -32.53
N VAL A 274 -41.17 -4.59 -33.27
CA VAL A 274 -42.23 -5.41 -33.89
C VAL A 274 -41.88 -6.89 -33.65
N GLN A 275 -42.91 -7.72 -33.48
CA GLN A 275 -42.82 -9.10 -32.98
C GLN A 275 -41.85 -10.01 -33.76
N GLU A 276 -41.26 -10.98 -33.04
CA GLU A 276 -40.69 -12.20 -33.65
C GLU A 276 -41.83 -13.22 -33.78
N GLU A 277 -42.21 -13.57 -35.02
CA GLU A 277 -43.14 -14.67 -35.33
C GLU A 277 -42.34 -16.00 -35.37
N GLU A 278 -42.33 -16.77 -34.28
CA GLU A 278 -41.70 -18.10 -34.19
C GLU A 278 -42.54 -19.07 -33.32
N ASP A 279 -43.81 -19.30 -33.68
CA ASP A 279 -44.73 -20.18 -32.91
C ASP A 279 -44.52 -21.71 -33.15
N ASP A 280 -43.85 -22.12 -34.24
CA ASP A 280 -43.87 -23.51 -34.74
C ASP A 280 -42.60 -24.37 -34.47
N GLU A 281 -41.58 -23.88 -33.74
CA GLU A 281 -40.30 -24.61 -33.53
C GLU A 281 -39.83 -24.71 -32.05
N LEU A 282 -40.75 -24.82 -31.06
CA LEU A 282 -40.39 -24.83 -29.62
C LEU A 282 -41.04 -25.89 -28.71
N ALA A 283 -41.18 -27.13 -29.20
CA ALA A 283 -41.45 -28.31 -28.36
C ALA A 283 -40.16 -29.09 -28.07
N GLY A 284 -39.56 -28.91 -26.87
CA GLY A 284 -38.53 -29.83 -26.35
C GLY A 284 -37.29 -29.24 -25.65
N LYS A 285 -37.09 -27.92 -25.63
CA LYS A 285 -35.88 -27.30 -25.04
C LYS A 285 -35.95 -27.14 -23.51
N THR A 286 -34.79 -27.31 -22.85
CA THR A 286 -34.61 -27.18 -21.40
C THR A 286 -34.64 -25.72 -20.93
N PRO A 287 -34.90 -25.44 -19.63
CA PRO A 287 -35.11 -24.07 -19.13
C PRO A 287 -33.94 -23.09 -19.29
N GLU A 288 -32.75 -23.59 -19.63
CA GLU A 288 -31.50 -22.84 -19.77
C GLU A 288 -31.35 -22.20 -21.16
N GLU A 289 -32.04 -22.70 -22.18
CA GLU A 289 -31.96 -22.19 -23.56
C GLU A 289 -33.00 -21.10 -23.90
N LEU A 290 -33.94 -20.79 -22.99
CA LEU A 290 -35.06 -19.88 -23.28
C LEU A 290 -34.76 -18.42 -22.89
N PRO A 291 -35.16 -17.42 -23.71
CA PRO A 291 -35.01 -16.01 -23.36
C PRO A 291 -35.86 -15.63 -22.13
N LEU A 292 -35.31 -14.75 -21.28
CA LEU A 292 -35.87 -14.37 -19.97
C LEU A 292 -37.39 -14.11 -19.96
N ARG A 293 -37.94 -13.44 -20.99
CA ARG A 293 -39.37 -13.13 -21.06
C ARG A 293 -40.26 -14.38 -21.17
N LEU A 294 -39.81 -15.42 -21.90
CA LEU A 294 -40.51 -16.70 -21.94
C LEU A 294 -40.28 -17.53 -20.68
N LYS A 295 -39.06 -17.47 -20.11
CA LYS A 295 -38.69 -18.17 -18.87
C LYS A 295 -39.55 -17.72 -17.68
N VAL A 296 -39.84 -16.42 -17.56
CA VAL A 296 -40.76 -15.85 -16.54
C VAL A 296 -42.20 -16.36 -16.70
N VAL A 297 -42.71 -16.46 -17.93
CA VAL A 297 -44.11 -16.88 -18.18
C VAL A 297 -44.28 -18.40 -18.01
N LYS A 298 -43.32 -19.21 -18.46
CA LYS A 298 -43.44 -20.68 -18.50
C LYS A 298 -42.90 -21.37 -17.24
N TYR A 299 -41.95 -20.75 -16.51
CA TYR A 299 -41.32 -21.30 -15.30
C TYR A 299 -41.12 -20.24 -14.20
N PRO A 300 -42.20 -19.60 -13.69
CA PRO A 300 -42.10 -18.41 -12.82
C PRO A 300 -41.27 -18.63 -11.55
N LEU A 301 -41.41 -19.77 -10.86
CA LEU A 301 -40.65 -20.05 -9.63
C LEU A 301 -39.13 -20.14 -9.88
N HIS A 302 -38.71 -20.68 -11.03
CA HIS A 302 -37.31 -20.81 -11.38
C HIS A 302 -36.71 -19.45 -11.77
N ALA A 303 -37.46 -18.66 -12.55
CA ALA A 303 -37.08 -17.28 -12.86
C ALA A 303 -36.98 -16.39 -11.61
N ILE A 304 -37.87 -16.55 -10.61
CA ILE A 304 -37.80 -15.81 -9.34
C ILE A 304 -36.53 -16.16 -8.54
N MET A 305 -36.12 -17.44 -8.52
CA MET A 305 -34.88 -17.86 -7.87
C MET A 305 -33.62 -17.31 -8.56
N GLU A 306 -33.62 -17.31 -9.89
CA GLU A 306 -32.53 -16.76 -10.71
C GLU A 306 -32.43 -15.22 -10.57
N ILE A 307 -33.58 -14.53 -10.54
CA ILE A 307 -33.67 -13.09 -10.24
C ILE A 307 -33.22 -12.77 -8.81
N LYS A 308 -33.55 -13.60 -7.83
CA LYS A 308 -33.06 -13.48 -6.44
C LYS A 308 -31.53 -13.54 -6.39
N GLU A 309 -30.91 -14.53 -7.05
CA GLU A 309 -29.44 -14.65 -7.05
C GLU A 309 -28.76 -13.52 -7.82
N TYR A 310 -29.35 -13.07 -8.93
CA TYR A 310 -28.88 -11.89 -9.66
C TYR A 310 -29.01 -10.59 -8.84
N LEU A 311 -30.09 -10.42 -8.07
CA LEU A 311 -30.26 -9.30 -7.13
C LEU A 311 -29.27 -9.37 -5.96
N ILE A 312 -28.93 -10.56 -5.46
CA ILE A 312 -27.90 -10.75 -4.43
C ILE A 312 -26.50 -10.41 -4.99
N ASP A 313 -26.18 -10.81 -6.22
CA ASP A 313 -24.92 -10.48 -6.89
C ASP A 313 -24.81 -8.97 -7.21
N ILE A 314 -25.91 -8.33 -7.65
CA ILE A 314 -25.98 -6.87 -7.80
C ILE A 314 -25.84 -6.17 -6.44
N ALA A 315 -26.56 -6.61 -5.40
CA ALA A 315 -26.45 -6.02 -4.06
C ALA A 315 -25.05 -6.23 -3.45
N SER A 316 -24.39 -7.34 -3.75
CA SER A 316 -23.01 -7.62 -3.40
C SER A 316 -22.04 -6.66 -4.12
N LYS A 317 -22.14 -6.52 -5.45
CA LYS A 317 -21.26 -5.66 -6.26
C LYS A 317 -21.48 -4.18 -6.00
N ALA A 318 -22.73 -3.73 -5.93
CA ALA A 318 -23.09 -2.36 -5.57
C ALA A 318 -22.74 -2.06 -4.10
N GLY A 319 -23.01 -3.00 -3.18
CA GLY A 319 -22.64 -2.92 -1.77
C GLY A 319 -21.12 -2.84 -1.58
N MET A 320 -20.34 -3.59 -2.36
CA MET A 320 -18.87 -3.51 -2.34
C MET A 320 -18.36 -2.14 -2.81
N HIS A 321 -18.95 -1.58 -3.87
CA HIS A 321 -18.61 -0.24 -4.36
C HIS A 321 -19.07 0.88 -3.41
N TRP A 322 -20.21 0.69 -2.75
CA TRP A 322 -20.74 1.61 -1.73
C TRP A 322 -19.86 1.59 -0.47
N LEU A 323 -19.52 0.38 0.02
CA LEU A 323 -18.57 0.18 1.12
C LEU A 323 -17.21 0.79 0.80
N SER A 324 -16.63 0.56 -0.38
CA SER A 324 -15.32 1.14 -0.74
C SER A 324 -15.33 2.65 -0.96
N THR A 325 -16.52 3.27 -1.10
CA THR A 325 -16.69 4.73 -1.20
C THR A 325 -16.95 5.37 0.18
N ILE A 326 -17.64 4.67 1.09
CA ILE A 326 -17.93 5.16 2.45
C ILE A 326 -16.78 4.88 3.42
N VAL A 327 -16.13 3.72 3.32
CA VAL A 327 -14.95 3.38 4.12
C VAL A 327 -13.80 4.31 3.71
N PRO A 328 -13.35 5.25 4.56
CA PRO A 328 -12.27 6.16 4.20
C PRO A 328 -10.97 5.38 4.36
N THR A 329 -10.57 4.64 3.32
CA THR A 329 -9.47 3.66 3.35
C THR A 329 -8.17 4.25 3.87
N HIS A 330 -7.87 5.52 3.56
CA HIS A 330 -6.72 6.23 4.12
C HIS A 330 -6.81 6.45 5.63
N HIS A 331 -7.99 6.74 6.18
CA HIS A 331 -8.18 6.91 7.63
C HIS A 331 -8.25 5.56 8.36
N ILE A 332 -8.83 4.52 7.77
CA ILE A 332 -8.78 3.17 8.36
C ILE A 332 -7.36 2.61 8.30
N ASN A 333 -6.63 2.76 7.19
CA ASN A 333 -5.22 2.36 7.12
C ASN A 333 -4.36 3.17 8.09
N ALA A 334 -4.62 4.47 8.27
CA ALA A 334 -3.96 5.28 9.30
C ALA A 334 -4.32 4.82 10.72
N LEU A 335 -5.58 4.50 11.01
CA LEU A 335 -5.99 3.97 12.32
C LEU A 335 -5.39 2.60 12.60
N ILE A 336 -5.31 1.70 11.61
CA ILE A 336 -4.62 0.42 11.71
C ILE A 336 -3.11 0.63 11.92
N PHE A 337 -2.50 1.57 11.20
CA PHE A 337 -1.08 1.93 11.37
C PHE A 337 -0.78 2.52 12.76
N PHE A 338 -1.62 3.43 13.26
CA PHE A 338 -1.52 3.97 14.61
C PHE A 338 -1.85 2.93 15.69
N PHE A 339 -2.79 2.01 15.45
CA PHE A 339 -3.10 0.90 16.35
C PHE A 339 -1.93 -0.10 16.43
N ILE A 340 -1.32 -0.43 15.29
CA ILE A 340 -0.11 -1.25 15.23
C ILE A 340 1.03 -0.54 15.98
N ILE A 341 1.31 0.73 15.68
CA ILE A 341 2.37 1.51 16.37
C ILE A 341 2.09 1.65 17.87
N SER A 342 0.84 1.85 18.28
CA SER A 342 0.46 1.96 19.70
C SER A 342 0.54 0.63 20.47
N ASN A 343 0.58 -0.51 19.77
CA ASN A 343 0.79 -1.83 20.37
C ASN A 343 2.20 -2.39 20.14
N LEU A 344 3.04 -1.73 19.32
CA LEU A 344 4.44 -2.06 19.08
C LEU A 344 5.32 -1.62 20.26
N THR A 345 5.18 -2.33 21.37
CA THR A 345 6.00 -2.13 22.57
C THR A 345 7.45 -2.58 22.35
N ILE A 346 8.37 -2.08 23.18
CA ILE A 346 9.79 -2.46 23.15
C ILE A 346 9.95 -3.99 23.33
N ASP A 347 9.16 -4.58 24.23
CA ASP A 347 9.15 -6.02 24.49
C ASP A 347 8.70 -6.85 23.28
N PHE A 348 7.74 -6.35 22.50
CA PHE A 348 7.29 -7.02 21.27
C PHE A 348 8.42 -7.09 20.23
N PHE A 349 9.14 -5.98 20.00
CA PHE A 349 10.31 -5.98 19.12
C PHE A 349 11.44 -6.87 19.65
N ALA A 350 11.71 -6.84 20.96
CA ALA A 350 12.73 -7.68 21.61
C ALA A 350 12.43 -9.19 21.48
N PHE A 351 11.16 -9.58 21.39
CA PHE A 351 10.74 -10.96 21.16
C PHE A 351 10.74 -11.34 19.66
N ILE A 352 10.16 -10.49 18.80
CA ILE A 352 9.93 -10.81 17.39
C ILE A 352 11.20 -10.73 16.54
N ILE A 353 12.10 -9.77 16.78
CA ILE A 353 13.31 -9.61 15.96
C ILE A 353 14.23 -10.86 16.05
N PRO A 354 14.55 -11.41 17.24
CA PRO A 354 15.29 -12.66 17.34
C PRO A 354 14.58 -13.86 16.70
N LEU A 355 13.24 -13.96 16.82
CA LEU A 355 12.47 -15.03 16.19
C LEU A 355 12.52 -14.96 14.67
N VAL A 356 12.34 -13.78 14.07
CA VAL A 356 12.43 -13.60 12.61
C VAL A 356 13.84 -13.91 12.12
N ILE A 357 14.89 -13.47 12.83
CA ILE A 357 16.28 -13.80 12.50
C ILE A 357 16.52 -15.32 12.62
N PHE A 358 15.99 -15.97 13.66
CA PHE A 358 16.08 -17.43 13.84
C PHE A 358 15.38 -18.19 12.70
N TYR A 359 14.14 -17.82 12.34
CA TYR A 359 13.45 -18.49 11.24
C TYR A 359 14.14 -18.24 9.88
N LEU A 360 14.65 -17.04 9.63
CA LEU A 360 15.42 -16.76 8.41
C LEU A 360 16.75 -17.54 8.38
N SER A 361 17.46 -17.67 9.51
CA SER A 361 18.69 -18.46 9.59
C SER A 361 18.42 -19.97 9.51
N PHE A 362 17.32 -20.45 10.08
CA PHE A 362 16.87 -21.84 9.97
C PHE A 362 16.43 -22.18 8.53
N ILE A 363 15.65 -21.32 7.87
CA ILE A 363 15.28 -21.49 6.46
C ILE A 363 16.53 -21.43 5.57
N SER A 364 17.47 -20.51 5.83
CA SER A 364 18.74 -20.44 5.12
C SER A 364 19.59 -21.70 5.33
N MET A 365 19.69 -22.20 6.57
CA MET A 365 20.38 -23.45 6.91
C MET A 365 19.73 -24.64 6.20
N VAL A 366 18.39 -24.76 6.24
CA VAL A 366 17.64 -25.82 5.55
C VAL A 366 17.83 -25.74 4.04
N ILE A 367 17.77 -24.56 3.44
CA ILE A 367 18.04 -24.39 1.99
C ILE A 367 19.49 -24.76 1.67
N CYS A 368 20.47 -24.36 2.49
CA CYS A 368 21.87 -24.71 2.28
C CYS A 368 22.14 -26.21 2.47
N THR A 369 21.58 -26.87 3.48
CA THR A 369 21.73 -28.32 3.67
C THR A 369 21.01 -29.08 2.56
N LEU A 370 19.79 -28.69 2.19
CA LEU A 370 19.08 -29.26 1.04
C LEU A 370 19.84 -29.05 -0.26
N LYS A 371 20.52 -27.91 -0.44
CA LYS A 371 21.31 -27.61 -1.64
C LYS A 371 22.59 -28.45 -1.71
N VAL A 372 23.35 -28.54 -0.60
CA VAL A 372 24.52 -29.43 -0.51
C VAL A 372 24.12 -30.90 -0.67
N PHE A 373 22.99 -31.32 -0.10
CA PHE A 373 22.42 -32.63 -0.37
C PHE A 373 21.99 -32.76 -1.83
N GLN A 374 21.34 -31.78 -2.45
CA GLN A 374 20.91 -31.84 -3.85
C GLN A 374 22.09 -31.98 -4.81
N ASP A 375 23.20 -31.29 -4.54
CA ASP A 375 24.40 -31.34 -5.37
C ASP A 375 25.16 -32.69 -5.19
N ILE A 376 25.24 -33.26 -3.98
CA ILE A 376 25.88 -34.57 -3.71
C ILE A 376 24.97 -35.76 -4.09
N LEU A 377 23.72 -35.76 -3.62
CA LEU A 377 22.71 -36.78 -3.90
C LEU A 377 22.31 -36.76 -5.37
N GLY A 378 22.37 -35.61 -6.05
CA GLY A 378 22.15 -35.50 -7.49
C GLY A 378 23.16 -36.33 -8.29
N VAL A 379 24.45 -36.23 -7.97
CA VAL A 379 25.51 -37.05 -8.59
C VAL A 379 25.36 -38.53 -8.20
N GLY A 380 25.08 -38.82 -6.92
CA GLY A 380 24.86 -40.18 -6.44
C GLY A 380 23.67 -40.88 -7.11
N ILE A 381 22.54 -40.19 -7.22
CA ILE A 381 21.33 -40.68 -7.92
C ILE A 381 21.60 -40.77 -9.42
N ALA A 382 22.29 -39.82 -10.06
CA ALA A 382 22.62 -39.91 -11.48
C ALA A 382 23.45 -41.17 -11.80
N LEU A 383 24.47 -41.47 -10.97
CA LEU A 383 25.30 -42.66 -11.13
C LEU A 383 24.52 -43.96 -10.83
N MET A 384 23.74 -43.99 -9.74
CA MET A 384 22.88 -45.13 -9.39
C MET A 384 21.82 -45.38 -10.47
N CYS A 385 21.16 -44.35 -10.98
CA CYS A 385 20.18 -44.44 -12.06
C CYS A 385 20.83 -44.86 -13.37
N LEU A 386 22.05 -44.43 -13.70
CA LEU A 386 22.78 -44.90 -14.87
C LEU A 386 23.06 -46.42 -14.79
N ILE A 387 23.56 -46.88 -13.63
CA ILE A 387 23.81 -48.31 -13.37
C ILE A 387 22.49 -49.11 -13.40
N HIS A 388 21.42 -48.59 -12.78
CA HIS A 388 20.12 -49.25 -12.78
C HIS A 388 19.47 -49.25 -14.17
N PHE A 389 19.63 -48.19 -14.97
CA PHE A 389 19.15 -48.08 -16.34
C PHE A 389 19.86 -49.06 -17.26
N ILE A 390 21.19 -49.19 -17.15
CA ILE A 390 21.97 -50.21 -17.89
C ILE A 390 21.50 -51.61 -17.48
N LYS A 391 21.34 -51.89 -16.18
CA LYS A 391 20.87 -53.19 -15.68
C LYS A 391 19.42 -53.51 -16.07
N TRP A 392 18.57 -52.49 -16.17
CA TRP A 392 17.17 -52.58 -16.61
C TRP A 392 17.09 -52.82 -18.12
N PHE A 393 17.85 -52.07 -18.92
CA PHE A 393 17.93 -52.19 -20.38
C PHE A 393 18.36 -53.60 -20.84
N VAL A 394 19.26 -54.26 -20.10
CA VAL A 394 19.71 -55.64 -20.34
C VAL A 394 18.64 -56.70 -19.98
N SER A 395 17.52 -56.33 -19.33
CA SER A 395 16.61 -57.27 -18.65
C SER A 395 15.13 -57.18 -19.08
N LEU A 396 14.82 -56.59 -20.25
CA LEU A 396 13.45 -56.26 -20.65
C LEU A 396 12.85 -57.15 -21.73
N GLU A 397 11.90 -58.00 -21.33
CA GLU A 397 10.97 -58.68 -22.22
C GLU A 397 9.84 -57.74 -22.68
N LEU A 398 9.41 -57.91 -23.93
CA LEU A 398 8.65 -56.94 -24.73
C LEU A 398 7.35 -56.40 -24.10
N MET A 399 6.64 -57.20 -23.29
CA MET A 399 5.33 -56.85 -22.73
C MET A 399 5.34 -55.57 -21.88
N LYS A 400 6.47 -55.21 -21.27
CA LYS A 400 6.58 -54.01 -20.41
C LYS A 400 6.62 -52.70 -21.20
N ILE A 401 7.02 -52.72 -22.48
CA ILE A 401 7.11 -51.54 -23.34
C ILE A 401 5.70 -51.06 -23.75
N VAL A 402 4.77 -51.99 -24.00
CA VAL A 402 3.39 -51.65 -24.38
C VAL A 402 2.68 -50.90 -23.25
N VAL A 403 2.83 -51.37 -22.00
CA VAL A 403 2.20 -50.76 -20.83
C VAL A 403 2.74 -49.35 -20.55
N THR A 404 4.06 -49.14 -20.66
CA THR A 404 4.64 -47.79 -20.46
C THR A 404 4.31 -46.84 -21.61
N LEU A 405 4.20 -47.31 -22.85
CA LEU A 405 3.74 -46.49 -23.98
C LEU A 405 2.31 -45.98 -23.74
N VAL A 406 1.38 -46.86 -23.30
CA VAL A 406 -0.01 -46.50 -22.97
C VAL A 406 -0.09 -45.56 -21.77
N LEU A 407 0.75 -45.73 -20.73
CA LEU A 407 0.76 -44.81 -19.59
C LEU A 407 1.29 -43.42 -19.96
N CYS A 408 2.24 -43.33 -20.91
CA CYS A 408 2.88 -42.07 -21.32
C CYS A 408 2.05 -41.24 -22.31
N THR A 409 1.09 -41.81 -23.04
CA THR A 409 0.20 -41.01 -23.92
C THR A 409 -0.83 -40.19 -23.14
N VAL A 410 -1.30 -40.67 -21.98
CA VAL A 410 -2.33 -39.98 -21.17
C VAL A 410 -1.87 -38.58 -20.70
N PRO A 411 -0.66 -38.39 -20.13
CA PRO A 411 -0.16 -37.04 -19.81
C PRO A 411 0.05 -36.14 -21.03
N LEU A 412 0.36 -36.70 -22.21
CA LEU A 412 0.56 -35.93 -23.43
C LEU A 412 -0.77 -35.40 -23.99
N LEU A 413 -1.84 -36.19 -23.93
CA LEU A 413 -3.20 -35.76 -24.26
C LEU A 413 -3.70 -34.69 -23.28
N PHE A 414 -3.47 -34.87 -21.97
CA PHE A 414 -3.80 -33.86 -20.96
C PHE A 414 -3.05 -32.53 -21.21
N ARG A 415 -1.75 -32.60 -21.53
CA ARG A 415 -0.91 -31.44 -21.85
C ARG A 415 -1.29 -30.76 -23.18
N TRP A 416 -1.85 -31.49 -24.14
CA TRP A 416 -2.44 -30.90 -25.36
C TRP A 416 -3.69 -30.10 -25.02
N TRP A 417 -4.54 -30.62 -24.13
CA TRP A 417 -5.77 -29.96 -23.68
C TRP A 417 -5.47 -28.69 -22.88
N THR A 418 -4.48 -28.71 -21.98
CA THR A 418 -4.09 -27.56 -21.15
C THR A 418 -3.08 -26.64 -21.84
N LYS A 419 -3.45 -26.04 -22.98
CA LYS A 419 -2.59 -25.11 -23.76
C LYS A 419 -2.43 -23.72 -23.11
N VAL A 420 -1.94 -23.65 -21.87
CA VAL A 420 -1.58 -22.41 -21.16
C VAL A 420 -0.17 -22.54 -20.54
N ASN A 421 0.86 -22.26 -21.34
CA ASN A 421 2.26 -22.26 -20.87
C ASN A 421 2.56 -21.00 -20.03
N VAL A 422 2.23 -21.00 -18.73
CA VAL A 422 2.72 -19.96 -17.81
C VAL A 422 4.16 -20.28 -17.41
N SER A 423 5.12 -19.57 -18.02
CA SER A 423 6.53 -19.60 -17.63
C SER A 423 6.72 -18.98 -16.25
N VAL A 424 7.10 -19.80 -15.26
CA VAL A 424 7.42 -19.34 -13.88
C VAL A 424 8.58 -18.33 -13.89
N VAL A 425 9.52 -18.48 -14.83
CA VAL A 425 10.65 -17.54 -15.00
C VAL A 425 10.15 -16.14 -15.34
N ASP A 426 9.16 -16.02 -16.23
CA ASP A 426 8.59 -14.73 -16.62
C ASP A 426 7.70 -14.12 -15.54
N VAL A 427 7.05 -14.94 -14.71
CA VAL A 427 6.36 -14.46 -13.49
C VAL A 427 7.35 -13.81 -12.52
N VAL A 428 8.51 -14.43 -12.25
CA VAL A 428 9.55 -13.87 -11.37
C VAL A 428 10.19 -12.60 -11.98
N LYS A 429 10.41 -12.60 -13.31
CA LYS A 429 10.94 -11.45 -14.06
C LYS A 429 9.95 -10.28 -14.14
N SER A 430 8.65 -10.57 -14.09
CA SER A 430 7.58 -9.57 -13.96
C SER A 430 7.50 -9.01 -12.53
N LEU A 431 7.56 -9.88 -11.52
CA LEU A 431 7.45 -9.48 -10.10
C LEU A 431 8.58 -8.53 -9.69
N THR A 432 9.82 -8.81 -10.10
CA THR A 432 10.99 -7.95 -9.87
C THR A 432 10.95 -6.62 -10.63
N ARG A 433 10.13 -6.51 -11.68
CA ARG A 433 9.87 -5.27 -12.42
C ARG A 433 8.79 -4.40 -11.76
N SER A 434 7.97 -4.97 -10.87
CA SER A 434 6.87 -4.28 -10.18
C SER A 434 7.36 -3.21 -9.20
N SER A 435 6.61 -2.11 -9.10
CA SER A 435 6.81 -1.06 -8.07
C SER A 435 6.62 -1.60 -6.66
N ILE A 436 5.80 -2.63 -6.47
CA ILE A 436 5.46 -3.22 -5.16
C ILE A 436 6.69 -3.85 -4.49
N VAL A 437 7.53 -4.59 -5.22
CA VAL A 437 8.74 -5.21 -4.66
C VAL A 437 9.76 -4.14 -4.25
N LYS A 438 9.88 -3.06 -5.02
CA LYS A 438 10.73 -1.91 -4.65
C LYS A 438 10.20 -1.20 -3.40
N LEU A 439 8.89 -1.04 -3.29
CA LEU A 439 8.24 -0.44 -2.13
C LEU A 439 8.45 -1.31 -0.88
N ILE A 440 8.28 -2.63 -0.96
CA ILE A 440 8.57 -3.57 0.13
C ILE A 440 10.05 -3.48 0.55
N LEU A 441 10.98 -3.46 -0.41
CA LEU A 441 12.41 -3.33 -0.11
C LEU A 441 12.74 -2.00 0.61
N VAL A 442 12.12 -0.89 0.19
CA VAL A 442 12.25 0.42 0.85
C VAL A 442 11.66 0.43 2.25
N TRP A 443 10.53 -0.24 2.49
CA TRP A 443 9.99 -0.39 3.86
C TRP A 443 10.90 -1.25 4.74
N ILE A 444 11.46 -2.33 4.21
CA ILE A 444 12.42 -3.17 4.96
C ILE A 444 13.68 -2.38 5.30
N THR A 445 14.27 -1.64 4.36
CA THR A 445 15.45 -0.81 4.67
C THR A 445 15.14 0.36 5.59
N ALA A 446 13.96 0.98 5.47
CA ALA A 446 13.51 2.02 6.40
C ALA A 446 13.31 1.48 7.82
N VAL A 447 12.69 0.29 7.98
CA VAL A 447 12.55 -0.37 9.29
C VAL A 447 13.92 -0.75 9.87
N VAL A 448 14.82 -1.34 9.06
CA VAL A 448 16.18 -1.69 9.52
C VAL A 448 16.98 -0.44 9.92
N LEU A 449 16.90 0.66 9.16
CA LEU A 449 17.55 1.93 9.50
C LEU A 449 16.92 2.59 10.74
N PHE A 450 15.60 2.52 10.89
CA PHE A 450 14.91 3.02 12.09
C PHE A 450 15.29 2.21 13.33
N CYS A 451 15.28 0.87 13.25
CA CYS A 451 15.74 -0.02 14.31
C CYS A 451 17.22 0.24 14.64
N TRP A 452 18.10 0.39 13.65
CA TRP A 452 19.52 0.72 13.85
C TRP A 452 19.71 2.08 14.53
N PHE A 453 19.01 3.11 14.07
CA PHE A 453 19.06 4.45 14.68
C PHE A 453 18.51 4.44 16.11
N TYR A 454 17.45 3.68 16.38
CA TYR A 454 16.89 3.49 17.72
C TYR A 454 17.87 2.75 18.64
N VAL A 455 18.44 1.61 18.18
CA VAL A 455 19.51 0.82 18.82
C VAL A 455 20.76 1.65 19.17
N TYR A 456 21.07 2.64 18.33
CA TYR A 456 22.18 3.57 18.54
C TYR A 456 21.80 4.73 19.49
N ARG A 457 20.59 5.28 19.36
CA ARG A 457 20.03 6.32 20.26
C ARG A 457 19.76 5.80 21.67
N SER A 458 19.48 4.51 21.84
CA SER A 458 19.20 3.87 23.13
C SER A 458 20.46 3.55 23.94
N GLU A 459 21.52 4.36 23.80
CA GLU A 459 22.57 4.40 24.82
C GLU A 459 21.98 5.02 26.08
N GLY A 460 21.66 4.18 27.05
CA GLY A 460 21.21 4.61 28.38
C GLY A 460 22.27 5.46 29.08
N MET A 461 21.83 6.19 30.11
CA MET A 461 22.69 7.03 30.96
C MET A 461 23.98 6.29 31.33
N LYS A 462 25.13 6.94 31.14
CA LYS A 462 26.43 6.36 31.53
C LYS A 462 26.47 6.27 33.05
N VAL A 463 26.42 5.04 33.56
CA VAL A 463 26.26 4.78 35.00
C VAL A 463 27.60 4.86 35.71
N TYR A 464 27.74 5.78 36.66
CA TYR A 464 28.98 5.98 37.42
C TYR A 464 28.87 5.42 38.83
N ASN A 465 29.75 4.48 39.21
CA ASN A 465 29.82 3.98 40.58
C ASN A 465 30.31 5.10 41.52
N SER A 466 29.51 5.46 42.50
CA SER A 466 29.75 6.62 43.38
C SER A 466 29.82 6.21 44.85
N THR A 467 30.78 6.76 45.57
CA THR A 467 30.98 6.58 47.03
C THR A 467 30.09 7.49 47.89
N LEU A 468 29.13 8.20 47.26
CA LEU A 468 28.20 9.11 47.93
C LEU A 468 27.35 8.37 48.98
N THR A 469 27.48 8.75 50.25
CA THR A 469 26.68 8.17 51.34
C THR A 469 25.30 8.83 51.45
N TRP A 470 24.32 8.12 52.01
CA TRP A 470 22.99 8.67 52.26
C TRP A 470 23.03 9.97 53.05
N ASN A 471 23.87 10.07 54.08
CA ASN A 471 23.96 11.25 54.94
C ASN A 471 24.45 12.49 54.16
N GLN A 472 25.32 12.32 53.16
CA GLN A 472 25.75 13.39 52.26
C GLN A 472 24.63 13.77 51.28
N TYR A 473 23.94 12.78 50.69
CA TYR A 473 22.80 13.03 49.80
C TYR A 473 21.65 13.75 50.53
N ALA A 474 21.22 13.27 51.70
CA ALA A 474 20.13 13.84 52.48
C ALA A 474 20.46 15.24 53.04
N PHE A 475 21.73 15.59 53.21
CA PHE A 475 22.16 16.93 53.58
C PHE A 475 22.05 17.94 52.42
N LEU A 476 22.30 17.50 51.18
CA LEU A 476 22.26 18.35 49.98
C LEU A 476 20.89 18.38 49.28
N CYS A 477 20.12 17.29 49.39
CA CYS A 477 18.90 17.05 48.62
C CYS A 477 17.65 16.79 49.49
N GLY A 478 17.79 16.72 50.81
CA GLY A 478 16.72 16.29 51.73
C GLY A 478 15.93 17.42 52.40
N PRO A 479 15.12 17.09 53.43
CA PRO A 479 14.19 18.02 54.10
C PRO A 479 14.81 19.28 54.73
N ARG A 480 16.13 19.31 54.93
CA ARG A 480 16.86 20.52 55.34
C ARG A 480 17.00 21.50 54.18
N SER A 481 17.42 21.00 53.03
CA SER A 481 17.74 21.77 51.83
C SER A 481 16.49 22.46 51.25
N TRP A 482 15.30 21.84 51.39
CA TRP A 482 14.00 22.44 51.02
C TRP A 482 13.48 23.51 52.00
N LYS A 483 14.13 23.68 53.16
CA LYS A 483 13.83 24.73 54.14
C LYS A 483 14.82 25.89 54.05
N GLU A 484 16.08 25.59 53.74
CA GLU A 484 17.13 26.58 53.47
C GLU A 484 17.03 27.16 52.05
N THR A 485 16.45 26.43 51.10
CA THR A 485 16.22 26.87 49.70
C THR A 485 14.87 26.36 49.18
N ASN A 486 14.33 26.97 48.12
CA ASN A 486 13.14 26.44 47.44
C ASN A 486 13.42 25.02 46.92
N MET A 487 12.54 24.07 47.24
CA MET A 487 12.54 22.69 46.75
C MET A 487 12.89 22.57 45.26
N ALA A 488 12.30 23.39 44.37
CA ALA A 488 12.60 23.35 42.94
C ALA A 488 14.07 23.67 42.62
N ARG A 489 14.70 24.58 43.36
CA ARG A 489 16.14 24.88 43.27
C ARG A 489 16.98 23.74 43.82
N THR A 490 16.52 23.07 44.88
CA THR A 490 17.15 21.83 45.38
C THR A 490 17.13 20.73 44.32
N GLN A 491 16.00 20.53 43.62
CA GLN A 491 15.89 19.50 42.59
C GLN A 491 16.84 19.77 41.41
N ILE A 492 16.94 21.03 40.94
CA ILE A 492 17.87 21.44 39.87
C ILE A 492 19.33 21.24 40.30
N LEU A 493 19.67 21.51 41.55
CA LEU A 493 21.02 21.22 42.08
C LEU A 493 21.28 19.70 42.13
N CYS A 494 20.29 18.93 42.57
CA CYS A 494 20.42 17.49 42.77
C CYS A 494 20.37 16.67 41.47
N SER A 495 19.82 17.18 40.37
CA SER A 495 19.93 16.55 39.03
C SER A 495 21.38 16.43 38.52
N HIS A 496 22.34 17.17 39.09
CA HIS A 496 23.77 16.94 38.82
C HIS A 496 24.31 15.59 39.36
N LEU A 497 23.53 14.87 40.17
CA LEU A 497 23.85 13.52 40.66
C LEU A 497 23.18 12.41 39.82
N GLU A 498 22.50 12.75 38.73
CA GLU A 498 21.77 11.77 37.92
C GLU A 498 22.73 10.79 37.22
N GLY A 499 22.37 9.50 37.15
CA GLY A 499 23.22 8.43 36.63
C GLY A 499 24.29 7.91 37.62
N HIS A 500 24.40 8.48 38.82
CA HIS A 500 25.26 7.92 39.86
C HIS A 500 24.65 6.63 40.46
N ARG A 501 25.36 5.50 40.35
CA ARG A 501 25.03 4.27 41.07
C ARG A 501 25.61 4.36 42.48
N VAL A 502 24.73 4.27 43.47
CA VAL A 502 25.06 4.31 44.90
C VAL A 502 24.74 2.97 45.56
N THR A 503 25.33 2.72 46.72
CA THR A 503 25.02 1.58 47.59
C THR A 503 24.87 2.10 49.02
N TRP A 504 23.70 1.88 49.62
CA TRP A 504 23.35 2.37 50.95
C TRP A 504 22.81 1.24 51.83
N THR A 505 22.87 1.43 53.15
CA THR A 505 22.30 0.52 54.14
C THR A 505 21.06 1.14 54.79
N GLY A 506 20.06 0.32 55.09
CA GLY A 506 18.77 0.76 55.63
C GLY A 506 18.03 -0.33 56.39
N ARG A 507 17.06 0.06 57.22
CA ARG A 507 16.11 -0.85 57.86
C ARG A 507 14.88 -1.02 56.97
N PHE A 508 14.60 -2.25 56.57
CA PHE A 508 13.37 -2.59 55.85
C PHE A 508 12.14 -2.32 56.73
N LYS A 509 11.24 -1.43 56.30
CA LYS A 509 9.97 -1.17 57.00
C LYS A 509 8.88 -2.14 56.49
N TYR A 510 8.58 -2.12 55.20
CA TYR A 510 7.64 -3.05 54.56
C TYR A 510 7.88 -3.15 53.05
N VAL A 511 7.24 -4.14 52.42
CA VAL A 511 7.08 -4.24 50.96
C VAL A 511 5.60 -4.34 50.62
N ARG A 512 5.21 -3.78 49.48
CA ARG A 512 3.89 -3.97 48.86
C ARG A 512 4.04 -4.32 47.38
N VAL A 513 3.02 -4.94 46.81
CA VAL A 513 2.85 -4.96 45.34
C VAL A 513 2.27 -3.61 44.91
N THR A 514 2.73 -3.11 43.76
CA THR A 514 2.18 -1.91 43.10
C THR A 514 1.55 -2.20 41.76
N GLU A 515 2.06 -3.19 41.02
CA GLU A 515 1.58 -3.55 39.69
C GLU A 515 1.78 -5.05 39.45
N ILE A 516 0.88 -5.67 38.68
CA ILE A 516 0.94 -7.08 38.32
C ILE A 516 0.72 -7.18 36.81
N ASP A 517 1.79 -7.42 36.05
CA ASP A 517 1.72 -7.56 34.59
C ASP A 517 1.50 -9.02 34.24
N ASN A 518 0.35 -9.35 33.64
CA ASN A 518 0.10 -10.68 33.06
C ASN A 518 -0.36 -10.55 31.61
N SER A 519 0.61 -10.61 30.68
CA SER A 519 0.37 -10.48 29.25
C SER A 519 -0.37 -11.68 28.65
N ALA A 520 -0.20 -12.87 29.22
CA ALA A 520 -0.92 -14.08 28.79
C ALA A 520 -2.41 -13.98 29.12
N GLU A 521 -2.76 -13.58 30.36
CA GLU A 521 -4.14 -13.32 30.77
C GLU A 521 -4.76 -12.17 29.97
N SER A 522 -3.98 -11.12 29.67
CA SER A 522 -4.41 -9.99 28.82
C SER A 522 -4.74 -10.42 27.39
N ALA A 523 -3.91 -11.28 26.78
CA ALA A 523 -4.16 -11.81 25.44
C ALA A 523 -5.38 -12.75 25.40
N ILE A 524 -5.52 -13.61 26.41
CA ILE A 524 -6.67 -14.52 26.56
C ILE A 524 -7.99 -13.75 26.75
N ASN A 525 -7.97 -12.60 27.43
CA ASN A 525 -9.13 -11.73 27.59
C ASN A 525 -9.59 -11.02 26.31
N MET A 526 -8.81 -11.06 25.21
CA MET A 526 -9.25 -10.59 23.89
C MET A 526 -10.03 -11.66 23.11
N LEU A 527 -10.02 -12.91 23.56
CA LEU A 527 -10.68 -14.03 22.87
C LEU A 527 -12.15 -14.18 23.32
N PRO A 528 -13.03 -14.71 22.45
CA PRO A 528 -14.39 -15.10 22.85
C PRO A 528 -14.36 -16.05 24.06
N LEU A 529 -15.27 -15.85 25.03
CA LEU A 529 -15.23 -16.51 26.35
C LEU A 529 -14.97 -18.02 26.30
N PHE A 530 -15.60 -18.75 25.37
CA PHE A 530 -15.43 -20.21 25.23
C PHE A 530 -14.01 -20.62 24.80
N ILE A 531 -13.34 -19.83 23.96
CA ILE A 531 -11.93 -20.02 23.59
C ILE A 531 -11.04 -19.54 24.74
N GLY A 532 -11.38 -18.39 25.33
CA GLY A 532 -10.63 -17.78 26.42
C GLY A 532 -10.52 -18.70 27.64
N ASP A 533 -11.62 -19.32 28.08
CA ASP A 533 -11.63 -20.22 29.23
C ASP A 533 -11.00 -21.58 28.94
N TRP A 534 -11.12 -22.09 27.70
CA TRP A 534 -10.37 -23.27 27.28
C TRP A 534 -8.86 -23.02 27.29
N MET A 535 -8.40 -21.90 26.71
CA MET A 535 -6.99 -21.48 26.74
C MET A 535 -6.49 -21.23 28.18
N ARG A 536 -7.34 -20.65 29.03
CA ARG A 536 -7.05 -20.37 30.45
C ARG A 536 -6.85 -21.66 31.27
N CYS A 537 -7.54 -22.75 30.93
CA CYS A 537 -7.33 -24.06 31.55
C CYS A 537 -6.25 -24.91 30.84
N LEU A 538 -5.95 -24.66 29.56
CA LEU A 538 -4.91 -25.39 28.82
C LEU A 538 -3.48 -24.95 29.20
N TYR A 539 -3.28 -23.66 29.45
CA TYR A 539 -1.97 -23.08 29.77
C TYR A 539 -1.85 -22.60 31.23
N GLY A 540 -2.96 -22.59 31.97
CA GLY A 540 -3.01 -22.19 33.37
C GLY A 540 -3.26 -23.36 34.32
N GLU A 541 -3.51 -23.04 35.59
CA GLU A 541 -3.69 -24.02 36.66
C GLU A 541 -5.15 -23.98 37.14
N SER A 542 -5.76 -25.13 37.41
CA SER A 542 -7.07 -25.21 38.06
C SER A 542 -6.96 -24.84 39.55
N TYR A 543 -7.90 -24.05 40.08
CA TYR A 543 -7.96 -23.85 41.53
C TYR A 543 -8.17 -25.20 42.25
N PRO A 544 -7.53 -25.44 43.41
CA PRO A 544 -7.70 -26.68 44.17
C PRO A 544 -9.11 -26.80 44.78
N LEU A 545 -9.48 -28.03 45.16
CA LEU A 545 -10.71 -28.34 45.88
C LEU A 545 -10.49 -28.28 47.41
N CYS A 546 -11.50 -27.84 48.15
CA CYS A 546 -11.44 -27.69 49.60
C CYS A 546 -11.72 -29.03 50.31
N ASP A 547 -10.70 -29.90 50.40
CA ASP A 547 -10.76 -31.06 51.30
C ASP A 547 -10.30 -30.64 52.71
N PRO A 548 -11.04 -30.97 53.79
CA PRO A 548 -10.60 -30.68 55.17
C PRO A 548 -9.40 -31.52 55.67
N LYS A 549 -8.71 -32.30 54.83
CA LYS A 549 -7.60 -33.18 55.23
C LYS A 549 -6.25 -32.76 54.65
N ASN A 550 -5.34 -32.33 55.53
CA ASN A 550 -3.90 -32.15 55.27
C ASN A 550 -3.55 -31.30 54.01
N VAL A 551 -4.33 -30.26 53.75
CA VAL A 551 -4.08 -29.26 52.70
C VAL A 551 -3.10 -28.20 53.23
N THR A 552 -2.24 -27.63 52.38
CA THR A 552 -1.37 -26.51 52.78
C THR A 552 -2.15 -25.21 52.94
N LEU A 553 -1.62 -24.28 53.74
CA LEU A 553 -2.29 -22.99 53.99
C LEU A 553 -2.50 -22.20 52.68
N GLU A 554 -1.53 -22.25 51.77
CA GLU A 554 -1.61 -21.62 50.44
C GLU A 554 -2.73 -22.22 49.57
N GLU A 555 -2.89 -23.56 49.58
CA GLU A 555 -3.95 -24.25 48.85
C GLU A 555 -5.35 -24.00 49.44
N GLU A 556 -5.47 -23.88 50.77
CA GLU A 556 -6.74 -23.54 51.42
C GLU A 556 -7.20 -22.13 51.05
N GLU A 557 -6.28 -21.15 51.06
CA GLU A 557 -6.55 -19.79 50.58
C GLU A 557 -6.92 -19.77 49.09
N LEU A 558 -6.22 -20.54 48.25
CA LEU A 558 -6.53 -20.65 46.82
C LEU A 558 -7.92 -21.28 46.56
N CYS A 559 -8.30 -22.32 47.31
CA CYS A 559 -9.64 -22.88 47.18
C CYS A 559 -10.73 -21.90 47.66
N ARG A 560 -10.51 -21.18 48.77
CA ARG A 560 -11.45 -20.14 49.23
C ARG A 560 -11.65 -19.06 48.16
N LEU A 561 -10.59 -18.70 47.42
CA LEU A 561 -10.68 -17.79 46.27
C LEU A 561 -11.48 -18.37 45.08
N LYS A 562 -11.52 -19.68 44.86
CA LYS A 562 -12.31 -20.32 43.78
C LYS A 562 -13.80 -19.97 43.86
N TYR A 563 -14.37 -19.86 45.06
CA TYR A 563 -15.78 -19.48 45.24
C TYR A 563 -16.08 -18.03 44.87
N LEU A 564 -15.06 -17.17 44.80
CA LEU A 564 -15.18 -15.76 44.41
C LEU A 564 -14.83 -15.53 42.93
N THR A 565 -14.18 -16.49 42.26
CA THR A 565 -13.69 -16.34 40.88
C THR A 565 -14.66 -16.90 39.85
N LYS A 566 -14.88 -16.15 38.76
CA LYS A 566 -15.77 -16.56 37.65
C LYS A 566 -15.24 -17.73 36.83
N HIS A 567 -13.91 -17.93 36.81
CA HIS A 567 -13.24 -18.93 35.99
C HIS A 567 -12.76 -20.11 36.87
N ASN A 568 -12.67 -21.30 36.30
CA ASN A 568 -12.24 -22.52 37.03
C ASN A 568 -10.72 -22.72 37.06
N CYS A 569 -9.99 -22.02 36.18
CA CYS A 569 -8.54 -22.03 36.09
C CYS A 569 -7.98 -20.60 36.09
N HIS A 570 -6.71 -20.44 36.40
CA HIS A 570 -6.03 -19.14 36.51
C HIS A 570 -4.66 -19.13 35.83
N MET A 571 -4.27 -17.99 35.27
CA MET A 571 -2.99 -17.83 34.56
C MET A 571 -1.87 -17.25 35.45
N LYS A 572 -2.00 -17.39 36.78
CA LYS A 572 -1.19 -16.66 37.78
C LYS A 572 0.29 -17.05 37.80
N MET A 573 0.66 -18.22 37.25
CA MET A 573 2.05 -18.59 36.97
C MET A 573 2.80 -17.56 36.10
N PHE A 574 2.08 -16.83 35.25
CA PHE A 574 2.63 -15.82 34.31
C PHE A 574 2.61 -14.39 34.86
N ASP A 575 2.15 -14.17 36.10
CA ASP A 575 2.19 -12.85 36.75
C ASP A 575 3.63 -12.37 36.96
N ARG A 576 3.97 -11.18 36.43
CA ARG A 576 5.18 -10.44 36.77
C ARG A 576 4.84 -9.34 37.76
N TYR A 577 5.38 -9.43 38.97
CA TYR A 577 5.08 -8.49 40.05
C TYR A 577 6.07 -7.32 40.04
N LYS A 578 5.55 -6.10 40.12
CA LYS A 578 6.33 -4.92 40.50
C LYS A 578 6.06 -4.61 41.98
N PHE A 579 7.14 -4.45 42.74
CA PHE A 579 7.11 -4.20 44.17
C PHE A 579 7.53 -2.76 44.50
N GLU A 580 7.04 -2.26 45.63
CA GLU A 580 7.50 -1.03 46.25
C GLU A 580 7.90 -1.33 47.69
N ILE A 581 9.12 -0.95 48.04
CA ILE A 581 9.77 -1.25 49.32
C ILE A 581 10.03 0.07 50.04
N THR A 582 9.62 0.18 51.30
CA THR A 582 9.93 1.34 52.13
C THR A 582 11.10 1.01 53.06
N VAL A 583 12.14 1.84 53.01
CA VAL A 583 13.40 1.63 53.74
C VAL A 583 13.68 2.84 54.62
N GLY A 584 13.67 2.63 55.94
CA GLY A 584 14.04 3.65 56.92
C GLY A 584 15.55 3.76 57.07
N MET A 585 16.08 4.97 56.94
CA MET A 585 17.53 5.18 56.82
C MET A 585 18.21 5.42 58.18
N PRO A 586 19.42 4.88 58.42
CA PRO A 586 20.10 4.94 59.71
C PRO A 586 20.70 6.33 59.95
N PHE A 587 19.92 7.21 60.57
CA PHE A 587 20.39 8.53 60.96
C PHE A 587 21.32 8.46 62.17
N SER A 588 22.60 8.78 61.98
CA SER A 588 23.60 8.81 63.07
C SER A 588 23.52 10.13 63.85
N SER A 589 22.65 10.17 64.88
CA SER A 589 22.65 11.29 65.83
C SER A 589 23.92 11.26 66.67
N LYS A 590 24.72 12.33 66.63
CA LYS A 590 25.93 12.46 67.47
C LYS A 590 25.62 12.62 68.96
N ASN A 591 24.38 12.98 69.32
CA ASN A 591 23.92 13.06 70.71
C ASN A 591 22.89 11.96 70.96
N GLY A 592 23.17 11.05 71.89
CA GLY A 592 22.39 9.83 72.16
C GLY A 592 21.06 10.03 72.91
N THR A 593 20.43 11.20 72.81
CA THR A 593 19.27 11.59 73.62
C THR A 593 18.09 12.09 72.79
N LYS A 594 17.61 11.23 71.87
CA LYS A 594 16.25 11.30 71.28
C LYS A 594 15.91 9.98 70.55
N SER A 595 15.19 9.09 71.24
CA SER A 595 14.68 7.82 70.67
C SER A 595 13.23 7.94 70.17
N ILE A 596 12.85 9.11 69.65
CA ILE A 596 11.48 9.42 69.17
C ILE A 596 11.56 10.26 67.88
N GLU A 597 12.22 9.72 66.85
CA GLU A 597 12.21 10.25 65.46
C GLU A 597 12.17 9.13 64.39
N GLU A 598 11.83 7.89 64.75
CA GLU A 598 11.85 6.73 63.83
C GLU A 598 10.69 6.70 62.80
N ASP A 599 9.63 7.48 63.05
CA ASP A 599 8.40 7.56 62.23
C ASP A 599 8.24 8.88 61.44
N ASP A 600 9.29 9.70 61.30
CA ASP A 600 9.28 10.76 60.28
C ASP A 600 9.43 10.12 58.89
N ILE A 601 8.30 9.72 58.33
CA ILE A 601 8.17 9.05 57.03
C ILE A 601 8.85 9.86 55.91
N THR A 602 9.03 11.17 56.04
CA THR A 602 9.72 12.01 55.04
C THR A 602 11.23 11.79 54.96
N LYS A 603 11.79 10.94 55.84
CA LYS A 603 13.17 10.45 55.83
C LYS A 603 13.31 9.04 55.21
N ASP A 604 12.19 8.35 54.93
CA ASP A 604 12.20 7.01 54.34
C ASP A 604 12.48 7.07 52.82
N ILE A 605 13.15 6.06 52.29
CA ILE A 605 13.37 5.88 50.86
C ILE A 605 12.35 4.88 50.31
N VAL A 606 11.84 5.15 49.11
CA VAL A 606 10.96 4.25 48.37
C VAL A 606 11.75 3.61 47.24
N LEU A 607 11.80 2.28 47.20
CA LEU A 607 12.51 1.52 46.17
C LEU A 607 11.52 0.69 45.36
N LYS A 608 11.45 0.94 44.05
CA LYS A 608 10.74 0.09 43.08
C LYS A 608 11.60 -1.11 42.72
N ALA A 609 11.05 -2.31 42.84
CA ALA A 609 11.76 -3.56 42.56
C ALA A 609 10.99 -4.43 41.57
N SER A 610 11.74 -5.02 40.62
CA SER A 610 11.23 -5.91 39.59
C SER A 610 11.04 -7.36 40.11
N ASN A 611 10.38 -8.20 39.30
CA ASN A 611 9.90 -9.53 39.71
C ASN A 611 11.01 -10.50 40.17
N GLU A 612 12.25 -10.30 39.72
CA GLU A 612 13.44 -11.09 40.09
C GLU A 612 13.68 -11.09 41.60
N PHE A 613 13.29 -10.02 42.28
CA PHE A 613 13.45 -9.87 43.73
C PHE A 613 12.33 -10.56 44.54
N LYS A 614 11.25 -11.06 43.92
CA LYS A 614 10.06 -11.64 44.60
C LYS A 614 10.41 -12.59 45.75
N LYS A 615 11.31 -13.56 45.50
CA LYS A 615 11.70 -14.57 46.49
C LYS A 615 12.43 -14.00 47.71
N VAL A 616 13.19 -12.91 47.56
CA VAL A 616 13.85 -12.22 48.69
C VAL A 616 12.82 -11.38 49.43
N LEU A 617 12.07 -10.53 48.73
CA LEU A 617 11.22 -9.52 49.34
C LEU A 617 10.08 -10.11 50.17
N LEU A 618 9.49 -11.23 49.72
CA LEU A 618 8.47 -11.96 50.49
C LEU A 618 9.01 -12.64 51.75
N ASN A 619 10.34 -12.80 51.88
CA ASN A 619 11.01 -13.38 53.04
C ASN A 619 11.75 -12.35 53.92
N LEU A 620 11.72 -11.06 53.57
CA LEU A 620 12.24 -9.99 54.43
C LEU A 620 11.25 -9.70 55.56
N ARG A 621 11.78 -9.54 56.78
CA ARG A 621 10.99 -9.18 57.97
C ARG A 621 11.21 -7.72 58.32
N GLN A 622 10.18 -7.06 58.85
CA GLN A 622 10.27 -5.69 59.34
C GLN A 622 11.42 -5.55 60.34
N GLY A 623 12.24 -4.50 60.19
CA GLY A 623 13.44 -4.28 60.98
C GLY A 623 14.71 -5.00 60.47
N SER A 624 14.63 -5.84 59.42
CA SER A 624 15.84 -6.38 58.77
C SER A 624 16.73 -5.27 58.22
N ILE A 625 18.03 -5.38 58.44
CA ILE A 625 19.03 -4.46 57.90
C ILE A 625 19.42 -4.97 56.52
N ILE A 626 19.19 -4.15 55.51
CA ILE A 626 19.51 -4.43 54.12
C ILE A 626 20.56 -3.44 53.61
N GLU A 627 21.52 -3.94 52.86
CA GLU A 627 22.29 -3.17 51.89
C GLU A 627 21.52 -3.21 50.56
N PHE A 628 21.39 -2.07 49.89
CA PHE A 628 20.79 -1.99 48.57
C PHE A 628 21.61 -1.08 47.66
N SER A 629 21.62 -1.40 46.37
CA SER A 629 22.21 -0.55 45.33
C SER A 629 21.13 -0.06 44.38
N THR A 630 21.25 1.20 44.00
CA THR A 630 20.31 1.91 43.11
C THR A 630 21.06 2.91 42.23
N ILE A 631 20.43 3.42 41.18
CA ILE A 631 20.93 4.56 40.42
C ILE A 631 20.05 5.76 40.77
N LEU A 632 20.67 6.91 41.01
CA LEU A 632 19.98 8.18 41.18
C LEU A 632 19.44 8.62 39.81
N GLU A 633 18.14 8.45 39.59
CA GLU A 633 17.43 8.78 38.34
C GLU A 633 16.11 9.51 38.66
N GLY A 634 15.68 10.42 37.77
CA GLY A 634 14.40 11.11 37.87
C GLY A 634 14.38 12.30 38.84
N ARG A 635 13.31 12.44 39.62
CA ARG A 635 13.03 13.64 40.46
C ARG A 635 13.83 13.64 41.76
N LEU A 636 15.16 13.71 41.63
CA LEU A 636 16.11 13.85 42.74
C LEU A 636 15.75 15.06 43.62
N GLY A 637 16.02 14.94 44.93
CA GLY A 637 15.63 15.94 45.93
C GLY A 637 14.12 16.21 46.07
N SER A 638 13.26 15.24 45.74
CA SER A 638 11.82 15.31 46.01
C SER A 638 11.46 14.83 47.43
N LYS A 639 10.26 15.17 47.92
CA LYS A 639 9.75 14.75 49.25
C LYS A 639 9.70 13.23 49.43
N TRP A 640 9.55 12.50 48.33
CA TRP A 640 9.41 11.05 48.30
C TRP A 640 10.33 10.52 47.19
N PRO A 641 11.63 10.32 47.47
CA PRO A 641 12.57 9.83 46.48
C PRO A 641 12.26 8.36 46.15
N VAL A 642 11.72 8.14 44.95
CA VAL A 642 11.43 6.81 44.41
C VAL A 642 12.55 6.41 43.46
N PHE A 643 13.36 5.42 43.83
CA PHE A 643 14.46 4.91 43.00
C PHE A 643 14.22 3.47 42.53
N GLU A 644 14.96 2.99 41.52
CA GLU A 644 14.90 1.59 41.10
C GLU A 644 15.94 0.72 41.86
N LEU A 645 15.48 -0.38 42.45
CA LEU A 645 16.34 -1.38 43.08
C LEU A 645 17.16 -2.12 42.02
N LYS A 646 18.48 -1.95 42.06
CA LYS A 646 19.43 -2.66 41.19
C LYS A 646 20.10 -3.85 41.88
N ALA A 647 20.28 -3.81 43.19
CA ALA A 647 20.72 -4.97 43.98
C ALA A 647 20.25 -4.89 45.43
N ILE A 648 20.14 -6.03 46.11
CA ILE A 648 19.84 -6.13 47.54
C ILE A 648 20.62 -7.27 48.21
N THR A 649 21.14 -7.00 49.40
CA THR A 649 21.84 -7.95 50.28
C THR A 649 21.26 -7.77 51.69
N CYS A 650 20.73 -8.83 52.33
CA CYS A 650 20.31 -8.72 53.72
C CYS A 650 21.49 -9.01 54.66
N LEU A 651 21.78 -8.11 55.59
CA LEU A 651 22.94 -8.18 56.48
C LEU A 651 22.66 -8.91 57.80
N ASN A 652 21.38 -9.03 58.20
CA ASN A 652 20.97 -9.67 59.46
C ASN A 652 19.86 -10.74 59.30
N CYS A 653 19.60 -11.21 58.09
CA CYS A 653 18.62 -12.28 57.85
C CYS A 653 19.16 -13.64 58.28
N MET A 654 18.28 -14.52 58.79
CA MET A 654 18.63 -15.90 59.12
C MET A 654 18.84 -16.71 57.84
N SER A 655 20.04 -17.27 57.68
CA SER A 655 20.57 -17.86 56.44
C SER A 655 19.97 -19.21 56.02
N LYS A 656 18.79 -19.60 56.54
CA LYS A 656 18.20 -20.93 56.37
C LYS A 656 17.15 -21.08 55.25
N LEU A 657 16.68 -20.00 54.61
CA LEU A 657 15.61 -20.07 53.60
C LEU A 657 15.98 -19.59 52.17
N LEU A 658 17.11 -18.91 51.98
CA LEU A 658 17.65 -18.60 50.64
C LEU A 658 19.17 -18.72 50.64
N PRO A 659 19.81 -19.05 49.49
CA PRO A 659 21.25 -18.90 49.33
C PRO A 659 21.62 -17.42 49.56
N ALA A 660 22.54 -17.17 50.49
CA ALA A 660 22.92 -15.84 50.96
C ALA A 660 23.84 -15.08 49.97
N GLY A 661 23.43 -15.02 48.70
CA GLY A 661 24.05 -14.19 47.68
C GLY A 661 23.46 -12.79 47.63
N ARG A 662 24.27 -11.81 47.22
CA ARG A 662 23.81 -10.49 46.76
C ARG A 662 22.90 -10.68 45.56
N HIS A 663 21.61 -10.37 45.70
CA HIS A 663 20.66 -10.46 44.59
C HIS A 663 20.75 -9.18 43.74
N VAL A 664 20.73 -9.33 42.42
CA VAL A 664 20.95 -8.24 41.45
C VAL A 664 19.84 -8.27 40.41
N LYS A 665 19.34 -7.10 40.00
CA LYS A 665 18.39 -6.98 38.88
C LYS A 665 19.06 -7.52 37.61
N ILE A 666 18.38 -8.40 36.88
CA ILE A 666 18.93 -8.99 35.66
C ILE A 666 18.81 -7.99 34.50
N GLU A 667 19.69 -6.99 34.50
CA GLU A 667 19.83 -6.00 33.42
C GLU A 667 20.32 -6.73 32.16
N HIS A 668 19.39 -7.10 31.27
CA HIS A 668 19.68 -7.78 30.01
C HIS A 668 20.40 -6.82 29.04
N ASP A 669 21.72 -6.79 29.10
CA ASP A 669 22.58 -6.08 28.15
C ASP A 669 22.55 -6.79 26.78
N TRP A 670 21.44 -6.57 26.07
CA TRP A 670 21.22 -7.03 24.70
C TRP A 670 22.28 -6.48 23.74
N ARG A 671 22.85 -5.30 24.01
CA ARG A 671 23.86 -4.68 23.14
C ARG A 671 25.21 -5.39 23.27
N SER A 672 25.65 -5.73 24.47
CA SER A 672 26.82 -6.59 24.70
C SER A 672 26.59 -8.01 24.15
N THR A 673 25.37 -8.54 24.29
CA THR A 673 25.00 -9.86 23.75
C THR A 673 25.03 -9.87 22.22
N VAL A 674 24.40 -8.88 21.57
CA VAL A 674 24.40 -8.72 20.10
C VAL A 674 25.81 -8.43 19.59
N HIS A 675 26.61 -7.59 20.27
CA HIS A 675 27.99 -7.32 19.86
C HIS A 675 28.87 -8.57 19.96
N LYS A 676 28.71 -9.40 21.01
CA LYS A 676 29.36 -10.71 21.12
C LYS A 676 28.89 -11.69 20.04
N ALA A 677 27.60 -11.71 19.70
CA ALA A 677 27.06 -12.57 18.65
C ALA A 677 27.53 -12.16 17.25
N ILE A 678 27.57 -10.84 16.95
CA ILE A 678 28.12 -10.29 15.71
C ILE A 678 29.62 -10.58 15.62
N LYS A 679 30.38 -10.38 16.71
CA LYS A 679 31.80 -10.75 16.76
C LYS A 679 31.98 -12.24 16.53
N PHE A 680 31.26 -13.10 17.23
CA PHE A 680 31.34 -14.55 17.06
C PHE A 680 31.01 -14.98 15.62
N ALA A 681 29.99 -14.40 15.00
CA ALA A 681 29.66 -14.67 13.60
C ALA A 681 30.76 -14.17 12.64
N PHE A 682 31.32 -12.98 12.89
CA PHE A 682 32.43 -12.44 12.10
C PHE A 682 33.67 -13.32 12.22
N ASP A 683 34.07 -13.66 13.45
CA ASP A 683 35.19 -14.56 13.71
C ASP A 683 34.92 -15.94 13.05
N PHE A 684 33.74 -16.54 13.22
CA PHE A 684 33.39 -17.84 12.63
C PHE A 684 33.46 -17.85 11.10
N PHE A 685 32.95 -16.82 10.42
CA PHE A 685 32.93 -16.78 8.95
C PHE A 685 34.23 -16.26 8.32
N PHE A 686 34.94 -15.32 8.96
CA PHE A 686 36.09 -14.63 8.36
C PHE A 686 37.44 -15.09 8.91
N PHE A 687 37.54 -15.68 10.11
CA PHE A 687 38.79 -16.21 10.64
C PHE A 687 39.49 -17.20 9.68
N PRO A 688 38.81 -18.15 8.99
CA PRO A 688 39.47 -19.05 8.05
C PRO A 688 40.13 -18.37 6.85
N PHE A 689 39.68 -17.15 6.50
CA PHE A 689 40.26 -16.35 5.42
C PHE A 689 41.33 -15.37 5.93
N LEU A 690 41.18 -14.89 7.17
CA LEU A 690 42.10 -13.95 7.82
C LEU A 690 43.30 -14.64 8.50
N SER A 691 43.19 -15.94 8.83
CA SER A 691 44.29 -16.75 9.39
C SER A 691 45.08 -17.51 8.32
N ALA A 692 44.81 -17.24 7.04
CA ALA A 692 45.42 -17.89 5.87
C ALA A 692 46.13 -16.88 4.94
N ALA A 693 46.40 -15.68 5.46
CA ALA A 693 47.04 -14.54 4.79
C ALA A 693 48.28 -14.08 5.58
#